data_AF-A0A1V9ZJY8-F1
#
_entry.id   AF-A0A1V9ZJY8-F1
#
_cell.length_a   1.000
_cell.length_b   1.000
_cell.length_c   1.000
_cell.angle_alpha   90.00
_cell.angle_beta   90.00
_cell.angle_gamma   90.00
#
_symmetry.space_group_name_H-M   'P 1'
#
loop_
_entity.id
_entity.type
_entity.pdbx_description
1 polymer ?
#
loop_
_entity_poly.entity_id
_entity_poly.type
_entity_poly.pdbx_seq_one_letter_code
_entity_poly.pdbx_strand_id
1 'polypeptide(L)'
;MANERRPFARRPLALLALGMMSLAATTSAAKTDIALSCVPQQKNQPAPNKNYCGIDMRLGFAVPVALPGDLNPSNVTSTCALNGISLPNTTLVLDDATWKLVVGYTVQLGDPDSESDATRIACNVSATGAARPIAVVEDTVPMAIYAYPPEVDAVSITPPVSTVARTETPAPTHTEMTAPEVHYLGIDAPVEFVLMTKSNHDVSGKCALFPLMRTVDIFNSKGKYIVQKGDPVVPVGGLSYECNVTDDAGNSARARGAVTSNGVALDGSLPIISGIFMVFASEMPAKIGSLVTISLQAANRTTGYSGNCTVNGVGGIELSEASDSHGGLYMAKYLVGAGDRDIPVNGSLPLECRVANAAGNTFVFSARPTLDFSVDANRPTITATSLLFSSDDPAHEESVIEVQIRTSHEATPLTVHKDECEINNASVAKSFTRSSADTYLLTYVVGKGQANWKPGKLPIHCALQDVGGNVVLVEAFTDDNTLFARELKPYEFDPTKDFAAYLPDRLALLSFIIVAIASHTIANFCPFVGLPRITGYLATGIVAGPYVLGLITTNETLQMRFVDEVSLAYIGLAAGAKLHWSEMRRKLKSIVCVTLWLTFFEYIVGTLTIIVLANYLVFLQSTTSTERYAISMLAGCMMIARSPSSALAVIEETGSQGHFTTFLFSVTVLCDVVVIVLFNVNNMITEAFLSDKSVSSASVLELVGEMGISIGVGVVAAKVISYVILWRTPRVRRKSRLYVLLRLGKQAVILLFGFSLFVLGHLCRPWLEPLMCCMVAGATLYNWNPTSNREELSLLLKNMADFVYVGFFTLTGASLELDMLVKALAVSLVLCITRIFAIFLGAYVGGTIAKENPVHNKVSWMGYITQAGVTLGLAKKIQLLYPGWGSYFATMIVSVVIFNQLIGPPLLRMVLRYVGDCRQKENGKVDGLRALIIGDDKRLVVVNSAKRRMKNCGWEPFSFCMAMADAEDAVEMNAQLREALKIHEPLDVVVVMMSSDVLNFRVVRSLAHICTKLKRIKILRIVVNVVGDDGEAGWASRFASMPTHEEHGDAIDVVVVDRHEATDMLIELAACGKLINQKEVGSPRADTQDEDEDDSDEECNVKIKMSLSMKMRQMMWV
;
A
#
# COMPACT_ATOMS: atom_id res chain seq x y z
N MET A 1 42.89 -22.07 -25.33
CA MET A 1 42.76 -23.30 -24.50
C MET A 1 44.12 -23.67 -23.92
N ALA A 2 44.17 -24.58 -22.93
CA ALA A 2 45.38 -24.82 -22.13
C ALA A 2 46.25 -25.98 -22.67
N ASN A 3 47.56 -25.71 -22.72
CA ASN A 3 48.69 -26.54 -22.26
C ASN A 3 48.49 -28.07 -22.08
N GLU A 4 49.19 -28.91 -22.87
CA GLU A 4 49.64 -30.24 -22.38
C GLU A 4 50.94 -30.83 -23.02
N ARG A 5 51.93 -31.09 -22.14
CA ARG A 5 52.98 -32.15 -22.04
C ARG A 5 53.66 -32.82 -23.29
N ARG A 6 54.99 -32.54 -23.41
CA ARG A 6 56.21 -33.40 -23.64
C ARG A 6 56.07 -34.93 -23.93
N PRO A 7 57.02 -35.64 -24.64
CA PRO A 7 58.49 -35.66 -24.32
C PRO A 7 59.59 -36.04 -25.39
N PHE A 8 60.89 -35.76 -25.05
CA PHE A 8 62.18 -36.37 -25.56
C PHE A 8 62.62 -36.15 -27.04
N ALA A 9 63.86 -36.38 -27.56
CA ALA A 9 65.28 -36.62 -27.11
C ALA A 9 66.27 -36.21 -28.28
N ARG A 10 67.60 -36.47 -28.43
CA ARG A 10 68.69 -37.23 -27.74
C ARG A 10 70.11 -36.57 -27.91
N ARG A 11 71.20 -37.26 -28.34
CA ARG A 11 72.61 -36.78 -28.58
C ARG A 11 73.39 -37.67 -29.63
N PRO A 12 74.76 -37.72 -29.77
CA PRO A 12 75.61 -36.95 -30.73
C PRO A 12 76.67 -37.79 -31.54
N LEU A 13 77.56 -37.17 -32.35
CA LEU A 13 78.88 -37.73 -32.80
C LEU A 13 79.87 -36.65 -33.35
N ALA A 14 81.10 -37.01 -33.79
CA ALA A 14 82.19 -36.12 -34.28
C ALA A 14 83.31 -36.88 -35.08
N LEU A 15 84.45 -36.20 -35.39
CA LEU A 15 85.83 -36.66 -35.82
C LEU A 15 86.27 -36.66 -37.33
N LEU A 16 87.54 -36.21 -37.55
CA LEU A 16 88.54 -36.54 -38.64
C LEU A 16 88.26 -36.04 -40.10
N ALA A 17 89.24 -35.82 -41.01
CA ALA A 17 90.72 -35.62 -40.95
C ALA A 17 91.38 -35.17 -42.30
N LEU A 18 92.63 -34.65 -42.23
CA LEU A 18 93.71 -34.54 -43.24
C LEU A 18 93.55 -33.70 -44.55
N GLY A 19 94.64 -33.03 -44.94
CA GLY A 19 94.90 -32.53 -46.32
C GLY A 19 95.72 -31.24 -46.41
N MET A 20 96.90 -31.25 -47.06
CA MET A 20 97.78 -30.09 -47.23
C MET A 20 98.26 -29.92 -48.68
N MET A 21 98.22 -28.71 -49.23
CA MET A 21 98.99 -28.29 -50.41
C MET A 21 99.21 -26.76 -50.39
N SER A 22 100.26 -26.28 -51.04
CA SER A 22 100.84 -24.95 -50.78
C SER A 22 100.15 -23.77 -51.49
N LEU A 23 99.82 -22.72 -50.73
CA LEU A 23 99.49 -21.38 -51.24
C LEU A 23 100.65 -20.40 -50.98
N ALA A 24 100.63 -19.25 -51.68
CA ALA A 24 101.40 -18.08 -51.26
C ALA A 24 100.83 -17.54 -49.93
N ALA A 25 101.70 -17.02 -49.05
CA ALA A 25 101.31 -16.60 -47.71
C ALA A 25 100.60 -15.23 -47.72
N THR A 26 99.28 -15.23 -47.87
CA THR A 26 98.42 -14.10 -47.47
C THR A 26 98.43 -13.99 -45.94
N THR A 27 99.04 -12.93 -45.41
CA THR A 27 99.02 -12.65 -43.97
C THR A 27 97.80 -11.82 -43.62
N SER A 28 96.74 -12.48 -43.14
CA SER A 28 95.78 -11.81 -42.25
C SER A 28 96.54 -11.37 -41.00
N ALA A 29 96.49 -10.08 -40.66
CA ALA A 29 96.83 -9.67 -39.32
C ALA A 29 95.76 -10.18 -38.33
N ALA A 30 96.05 -10.13 -37.03
CA ALA A 30 94.98 -10.17 -36.04
C ALA A 30 94.45 -8.75 -35.85
N LYS A 31 93.14 -8.64 -35.59
CA LYS A 31 92.39 -7.38 -35.45
C LYS A 31 92.88 -6.45 -34.31
N THR A 32 93.85 -6.91 -33.51
CA THR A 32 94.53 -6.20 -32.42
C THR A 32 95.85 -5.54 -32.84
N ASP A 33 96.40 -5.90 -34.00
CA ASP A 33 97.82 -5.68 -34.31
C ASP A 33 98.05 -4.46 -35.21
N ILE A 34 96.98 -3.84 -35.70
CA ILE A 34 97.01 -2.57 -36.44
C ILE A 34 97.04 -1.41 -35.43
N ALA A 35 98.20 -0.79 -35.25
CA ALA A 35 98.31 0.40 -34.42
C ALA A 35 97.74 1.61 -35.17
N LEU A 36 96.64 2.17 -34.66
CA LEU A 36 95.92 3.32 -35.23
C LEU A 36 96.09 4.58 -34.38
N SER A 37 96.20 5.71 -35.06
CA SER A 37 96.18 7.04 -34.47
C SER A 37 95.43 8.00 -35.39
N CYS A 38 94.48 8.76 -34.84
CA CYS A 38 93.90 9.90 -35.52
C CYS A 38 94.36 11.16 -34.79
N VAL A 39 94.94 12.12 -35.52
CA VAL A 39 95.48 13.36 -34.95
C VAL A 39 94.99 14.55 -35.79
N PRO A 40 94.27 15.53 -35.21
CA PRO A 40 93.83 16.70 -35.97
C PRO A 40 95.03 17.51 -36.48
N GLN A 41 95.02 17.92 -37.75
CA GLN A 41 96.09 18.79 -38.26
C GLN A 41 95.95 20.23 -37.78
N GLN A 42 94.72 20.68 -37.45
CA GLN A 42 94.47 22.01 -36.93
C GLN A 42 94.41 22.02 -35.41
N LYS A 43 95.20 22.89 -34.78
CA LYS A 43 95.36 22.98 -33.31
C LYS A 43 94.10 23.40 -32.53
N ASN A 44 93.02 23.74 -33.24
CA ASN A 44 91.75 24.22 -32.69
C ASN A 44 90.58 23.23 -32.91
N GLN A 45 90.76 22.13 -33.64
CA GLN A 45 89.76 21.06 -33.69
C GLN A 45 89.74 20.33 -32.34
N PRO A 46 88.57 19.92 -31.81
CA PRO A 46 88.51 19.02 -30.66
C PRO A 46 89.16 17.68 -31.00
N ALA A 47 89.71 16.99 -30.00
CA ALA A 47 90.22 15.64 -30.20
C ALA A 47 89.04 14.69 -30.48
N PRO A 48 89.13 13.81 -31.49
CA PRO A 48 88.07 12.85 -31.81
C PRO A 48 87.88 11.84 -30.68
N ASN A 49 86.67 11.28 -30.58
CA ASN A 49 86.37 10.23 -29.63
C ASN A 49 87.13 8.94 -30.01
N LYS A 50 87.39 8.07 -29.03
CA LYS A 50 88.23 6.88 -29.25
C LYS A 50 87.52 5.91 -30.19
N ASN A 51 88.15 5.62 -31.34
CA ASN A 51 87.65 4.86 -32.50
C ASN A 51 86.93 5.68 -33.60
N TYR A 52 87.11 7.00 -33.66
CA TYR A 52 86.59 7.87 -34.73
C TYR A 52 87.69 8.76 -35.33
N CYS A 53 87.56 9.15 -36.60
CA CYS A 53 88.48 10.07 -37.28
C CYS A 53 87.74 10.94 -38.30
N GLY A 54 87.89 12.27 -38.20
CA GLY A 54 87.17 13.26 -39.01
C GLY A 54 87.99 13.86 -40.15
N ILE A 55 87.39 14.80 -40.89
CA ILE A 55 88.06 15.57 -41.96
C ILE A 55 89.19 16.46 -41.42
N ASP A 56 90.19 16.71 -42.26
CA ASP A 56 91.44 17.41 -41.91
C ASP A 56 92.24 16.76 -40.76
N MET A 57 91.88 15.53 -40.37
CA MET A 57 92.66 14.74 -39.41
C MET A 57 93.63 13.81 -40.14
N ARG A 58 94.83 13.66 -39.57
CA ARG A 58 95.84 12.71 -40.04
C ARG A 58 95.55 11.33 -39.45
N LEU A 59 95.10 10.43 -40.31
CA LEU A 59 94.92 9.02 -40.06
C LEU A 59 96.28 8.30 -40.23
N GLY A 60 96.92 7.98 -39.11
CA GLY A 60 98.15 7.18 -39.05
C GLY A 60 97.85 5.72 -38.73
N PHE A 61 98.35 4.81 -39.56
CA PHE A 61 98.27 3.36 -39.37
C PHE A 61 99.63 2.71 -39.55
N ALA A 62 99.94 1.74 -38.68
CA ALA A 62 101.07 0.84 -38.82
C ALA A 62 100.57 -0.61 -38.87
N VAL A 63 100.83 -1.29 -39.99
CA VAL A 63 100.38 -2.67 -40.26
C VAL A 63 101.59 -3.59 -40.30
N PRO A 64 101.63 -4.71 -39.54
CA PRO A 64 102.74 -5.66 -39.63
C PRO A 64 102.72 -6.42 -40.96
N VAL A 65 103.91 -6.66 -41.53
CA VAL A 65 104.11 -7.39 -42.80
C VAL A 65 105.19 -8.45 -42.59
N ALA A 66 104.92 -9.70 -42.96
CA ALA A 66 105.93 -10.75 -42.97
C ALA A 66 106.81 -10.65 -44.23
N LEU A 67 108.11 -10.40 -44.08
CA LEU A 67 109.08 -10.37 -45.17
C LEU A 67 110.32 -11.22 -44.81
N PRO A 68 110.94 -11.92 -45.78
CA PRO A 68 112.21 -12.63 -45.57
C PRO A 68 113.33 -11.72 -45.05
N GLY A 69 114.17 -12.25 -44.16
CA GLY A 69 115.16 -11.47 -43.39
C GLY A 69 116.30 -10.84 -44.20
N ASP A 70 116.56 -11.32 -45.42
CA ASP A 70 117.73 -10.92 -46.23
C ASP A 70 117.45 -9.75 -47.20
N LEU A 71 116.32 -9.05 -47.05
CA LEU A 71 115.86 -8.00 -47.96
C LEU A 71 116.35 -6.60 -47.55
N ASN A 72 117.02 -5.92 -48.49
CA ASN A 72 117.50 -4.54 -48.33
C ASN A 72 116.38 -3.54 -48.71
N PRO A 73 115.92 -2.66 -47.79
CA PRO A 73 114.67 -1.89 -47.95
C PRO A 73 114.66 -0.88 -49.12
N SER A 74 115.79 -0.53 -49.71
CA SER A 74 115.86 0.38 -50.88
C SER A 74 115.19 -0.17 -52.15
N ASN A 75 114.98 -1.48 -52.22
CA ASN A 75 114.54 -2.18 -53.44
C ASN A 75 113.08 -2.69 -53.34
N VAL A 76 112.28 -2.10 -52.46
CA VAL A 76 110.89 -2.51 -52.18
C VAL A 76 109.94 -1.35 -52.42
N THR A 77 108.89 -1.59 -53.19
CA THR A 77 107.77 -0.66 -53.42
C THR A 77 106.51 -1.21 -52.77
N SER A 78 105.76 -0.34 -52.10
CA SER A 78 104.48 -0.68 -51.46
C SER A 78 103.35 0.21 -51.98
N THR A 79 102.19 -0.39 -52.23
CA THR A 79 100.96 0.32 -52.57
C THR A 79 99.85 -0.16 -51.63
N CYS A 80 99.21 0.78 -50.94
CA CYS A 80 98.04 0.51 -50.12
C CYS A 80 96.81 1.18 -50.72
N ALA A 81 95.63 0.61 -50.45
CA ALA A 81 94.36 1.24 -50.68
C ALA A 81 93.44 1.05 -49.47
N LEU A 82 92.56 2.03 -49.23
CA LEU A 82 91.54 2.02 -48.19
C LEU A 82 90.18 2.09 -48.88
N ASN A 83 89.34 1.05 -48.75
CA ASN A 83 88.11 0.87 -49.54
C ASN A 83 88.28 1.07 -51.07
N GLY A 84 89.49 0.85 -51.60
CA GLY A 84 89.84 1.07 -53.01
C GLY A 84 90.45 2.45 -53.32
N ILE A 85 90.46 3.40 -52.39
CA ILE A 85 91.13 4.69 -52.50
C ILE A 85 92.63 4.49 -52.31
N SER A 86 93.43 4.82 -53.33
CA SER A 86 94.89 4.65 -53.31
C SER A 86 95.55 5.59 -52.31
N LEU A 87 96.46 5.05 -51.49
CA LEU A 87 97.11 5.76 -50.38
C LEU A 87 98.53 6.20 -50.79
N PRO A 88 98.78 7.49 -51.07
CA PRO A 88 100.12 7.99 -51.38
C PRO A 88 101.01 7.99 -50.12
N ASN A 89 102.32 7.77 -50.32
CA ASN A 89 103.36 7.74 -49.29
C ASN A 89 103.15 6.66 -48.19
N THR A 90 103.34 5.40 -48.59
CA THR A 90 103.56 4.28 -47.65
C THR A 90 105.05 4.15 -47.33
N THR A 91 105.42 3.87 -46.09
CA THR A 91 106.82 3.72 -45.64
C THR A 91 107.01 2.44 -44.86
N LEU A 92 107.95 1.59 -45.30
CA LEU A 92 108.28 0.34 -44.63
C LEU A 92 109.39 0.59 -43.59
N VAL A 93 109.13 0.23 -42.33
CA VAL A 93 110.05 0.42 -41.19
C VAL A 93 110.25 -0.93 -40.48
N LEU A 94 111.47 -1.25 -40.07
CA LEU A 94 111.74 -2.41 -39.20
C LEU A 94 111.66 -1.97 -37.74
N ASP A 95 110.77 -2.57 -36.97
CA ASP A 95 110.44 -2.17 -35.61
C ASP A 95 110.11 -3.41 -34.74
N ASP A 96 110.78 -3.56 -33.60
CA ASP A 96 110.79 -4.77 -32.76
C ASP A 96 110.95 -6.09 -33.56
N ALA A 97 111.92 -6.12 -34.48
CA ALA A 97 112.21 -7.24 -35.39
C ALA A 97 111.06 -7.66 -36.33
N THR A 98 109.99 -6.87 -36.40
CA THR A 98 108.90 -7.01 -37.37
C THR A 98 108.93 -5.87 -38.39
N TRP A 99 108.67 -6.16 -39.67
CA TRP A 99 108.48 -5.08 -40.64
C TRP A 99 107.07 -4.51 -40.46
N LYS A 100 106.96 -3.20 -40.27
CA LYS A 100 105.70 -2.47 -40.15
C LYS A 100 105.58 -1.49 -41.31
N LEU A 101 104.47 -1.55 -42.03
CA LEU A 101 104.12 -0.61 -43.08
C LEU A 101 103.37 0.56 -42.44
N VAL A 102 104.08 1.67 -42.25
CA VAL A 102 103.57 2.90 -41.66
C VAL A 102 103.08 3.82 -42.78
N VAL A 103 101.87 4.33 -42.64
CA VAL A 103 101.22 5.22 -43.60
C VAL A 103 100.58 6.38 -42.86
N GLY A 104 100.67 7.58 -43.43
CA GLY A 104 99.98 8.77 -42.93
C GLY A 104 99.03 9.32 -43.98
N TYR A 105 97.76 8.98 -43.87
CA TYR A 105 96.70 9.54 -44.71
C TYR A 105 96.11 10.80 -44.05
N THR A 106 95.47 11.67 -44.84
CA THR A 106 94.66 12.78 -44.32
C THR A 106 93.28 12.62 -44.93
N VAL A 107 92.25 12.51 -44.09
CA VAL A 107 90.86 12.34 -44.54
C VAL A 107 90.40 13.63 -45.24
N GLN A 108 89.85 13.50 -46.44
CA GLN A 108 89.43 14.64 -47.27
C GLN A 108 87.92 14.60 -47.54
N LEU A 109 87.35 15.79 -47.79
CA LEU A 109 85.98 15.96 -48.26
C LEU A 109 85.81 15.25 -49.62
N GLY A 110 85.12 14.11 -49.61
CA GLY A 110 84.99 13.22 -50.78
C GLY A 110 85.36 11.76 -50.51
N ASP A 111 85.97 11.46 -49.36
CA ASP A 111 86.06 10.09 -48.84
C ASP A 111 84.65 9.55 -48.48
N PRO A 112 84.44 8.23 -48.41
CA PRO A 112 83.18 7.65 -47.95
C PRO A 112 83.10 7.64 -46.42
N ASP A 113 81.98 8.11 -45.87
CA ASP A 113 81.62 7.89 -44.47
C ASP A 113 81.56 6.37 -44.18
N SER A 114 82.08 5.94 -43.03
CA SER A 114 82.09 4.53 -42.65
C SER A 114 81.86 4.29 -41.16
N GLU A 115 81.17 3.17 -40.86
CA GLU A 115 81.05 2.63 -39.51
C GLU A 115 82.37 1.98 -39.05
N SER A 116 82.56 1.85 -37.73
CA SER A 116 83.68 1.10 -37.15
C SER A 116 83.71 -0.33 -37.68
N ASP A 117 84.89 -0.87 -37.97
CA ASP A 117 85.14 -2.18 -38.61
C ASP A 117 84.70 -2.32 -40.08
N ALA A 118 83.99 -1.35 -40.67
CA ALA A 118 83.53 -1.45 -42.05
C ALA A 118 84.63 -1.19 -43.10
N THR A 119 85.60 -0.31 -42.76
CA THR A 119 86.68 0.10 -43.68
C THR A 119 87.70 -1.00 -43.89
N ARG A 120 87.90 -1.45 -45.12
CA ARG A 120 88.96 -2.39 -45.52
C ARG A 120 90.24 -1.67 -45.89
N ILE A 121 91.37 -2.17 -45.39
CA ILE A 121 92.71 -1.82 -45.85
C ILE A 121 93.29 -2.98 -46.67
N ALA A 122 93.88 -2.68 -47.83
CA ALA A 122 94.53 -3.64 -48.70
C ALA A 122 95.91 -3.11 -49.11
N CYS A 123 96.99 -3.81 -48.74
CA CYS A 123 98.37 -3.38 -48.97
C CYS A 123 99.17 -4.47 -49.70
N ASN A 124 99.75 -4.09 -50.84
CA ASN A 124 100.65 -4.92 -51.64
C ASN A 124 102.10 -4.43 -51.47
N VAL A 125 103.04 -5.36 -51.26
CA VAL A 125 104.47 -5.07 -51.14
C VAL A 125 105.22 -5.89 -52.19
N SER A 126 105.98 -5.24 -53.07
CA SER A 126 106.69 -5.87 -54.20
C SER A 126 108.15 -5.41 -54.29
N ALA A 127 109.03 -6.23 -54.86
CA ALA A 127 110.37 -5.78 -55.22
C ALA A 127 110.32 -4.88 -56.48
N THR A 128 111.22 -3.89 -56.55
CA THR A 128 111.36 -3.00 -57.70
C THR A 128 111.59 -3.77 -58.99
N GLY A 129 110.61 -3.74 -59.90
CA GLY A 129 110.64 -4.44 -61.19
C GLY A 129 109.97 -5.83 -61.22
N ALA A 130 109.43 -6.32 -60.10
CA ALA A 130 108.73 -7.62 -60.04
C ALA A 130 107.24 -7.52 -60.44
N ALA A 131 106.77 -8.43 -61.28
CA ALA A 131 105.39 -8.48 -61.77
C ALA A 131 104.38 -9.16 -60.82
N ARG A 132 104.80 -9.53 -59.60
CA ARG A 132 103.95 -10.12 -58.54
C ARG A 132 104.39 -9.57 -57.17
N PRO A 133 103.45 -9.35 -56.23
CA PRO A 133 103.80 -8.95 -54.86
C PRO A 133 104.51 -10.09 -54.11
N ILE A 134 105.35 -9.70 -53.16
CA ILE A 134 106.04 -10.56 -52.19
C ILE A 134 105.14 -10.83 -50.98
N ALA A 135 104.42 -9.80 -50.53
CA ALA A 135 103.43 -9.89 -49.46
C ALA A 135 102.16 -9.12 -49.84
N VAL A 136 101.02 -9.63 -49.37
CA VAL A 136 99.69 -9.03 -49.49
C VAL A 136 99.03 -9.08 -48.12
N VAL A 137 98.56 -7.94 -47.65
CA VAL A 137 97.83 -7.79 -46.39
C VAL A 137 96.45 -7.20 -46.68
N GLU A 138 95.39 -7.88 -46.26
CA GLU A 138 94.02 -7.37 -46.27
C GLU A 138 93.40 -7.56 -44.88
N ASP A 139 92.80 -6.51 -44.32
CA ASP A 139 92.14 -6.51 -43.00
C ASP A 139 91.08 -5.37 -42.92
N THR A 140 90.39 -5.22 -41.80
CA THR A 140 89.54 -4.04 -41.53
C THR A 140 90.08 -3.13 -40.42
N VAL A 141 89.76 -1.85 -40.55
CA VAL A 141 90.16 -0.77 -39.64
C VAL A 141 89.08 -0.63 -38.56
N PRO A 142 89.39 -0.88 -37.27
CA PRO A 142 88.42 -0.76 -36.15
C PRO A 142 88.10 0.69 -35.74
N MET A 143 88.11 1.63 -36.70
CA MET A 143 87.84 3.05 -36.51
C MET A 143 86.97 3.58 -37.65
N ALA A 144 85.91 4.30 -37.27
CA ALA A 144 85.01 4.98 -38.20
C ALA A 144 85.72 6.18 -38.85
N ILE A 145 85.39 6.46 -40.12
CA ILE A 145 85.88 7.64 -40.85
C ILE A 145 84.67 8.50 -41.22
N TYR A 146 84.67 9.76 -40.77
CA TYR A 146 83.64 10.75 -41.11
C TYR A 146 84.25 11.80 -42.05
N ALA A 147 83.85 11.73 -43.31
CA ALA A 147 84.33 12.54 -44.44
C ALA A 147 83.46 13.79 -44.70
N TYR A 148 82.34 13.94 -43.99
CA TYR A 148 81.44 15.10 -44.07
C TYR A 148 81.10 15.63 -42.66
N PRO A 149 80.98 16.96 -42.49
CA PRO A 149 80.50 17.55 -41.24
C PRO A 149 78.99 17.29 -41.04
N PRO A 150 78.50 17.16 -39.79
CA PRO A 150 77.12 16.76 -39.51
C PRO A 150 76.12 17.90 -39.79
N GLU A 151 75.48 17.90 -40.96
CA GLU A 151 74.44 18.88 -41.28
C GLU A 151 73.11 18.54 -40.56
N VAL A 152 72.62 19.47 -39.73
CA VAL A 152 71.30 19.34 -39.08
C VAL A 152 70.20 19.67 -40.10
N ASP A 153 69.29 18.72 -40.32
CA ASP A 153 68.17 18.86 -41.26
C ASP A 153 66.96 19.53 -40.59
N ALA A 154 66.58 19.03 -39.43
CA ALA A 154 65.40 19.47 -38.70
C ALA A 154 65.59 19.33 -37.19
N VAL A 155 64.84 20.13 -36.43
CA VAL A 155 64.68 19.96 -34.98
C VAL A 155 63.20 19.89 -34.69
N SER A 156 62.78 18.87 -33.93
CA SER A 156 61.37 18.66 -33.59
C SER A 156 61.18 18.52 -32.08
N ILE A 157 59.99 18.88 -31.62
CA ILE A 157 59.51 18.56 -30.27
C ILE A 157 58.62 17.34 -30.37
N THR A 158 58.89 16.32 -29.55
CA THR A 158 57.95 15.21 -29.34
C THR A 158 56.97 15.58 -28.23
N PRO A 159 55.63 15.48 -28.47
CA PRO A 159 54.67 15.62 -27.39
C PRO A 159 54.87 14.49 -26.36
N PRO A 160 54.66 14.74 -25.05
CA PRO A 160 54.83 13.71 -24.03
C PRO A 160 53.83 12.57 -24.26
N VAL A 161 54.31 11.33 -24.28
CA VAL A 161 53.47 10.15 -24.48
C VAL A 161 52.52 10.00 -23.29
N SER A 162 51.25 10.28 -23.51
CA SER A 162 50.21 10.24 -22.48
C SER A 162 49.87 8.80 -22.09
N THR A 163 50.53 8.29 -21.05
CA THR A 163 50.28 6.95 -20.48
C THR A 163 48.97 6.90 -19.68
N VAL A 164 47.85 7.07 -20.38
CA VAL A 164 46.49 6.88 -19.86
C VAL A 164 45.76 5.94 -20.79
N ALA A 165 45.38 4.76 -20.29
CA ALA A 165 44.62 3.78 -21.08
C ALA A 165 43.22 4.33 -21.38
N ARG A 166 42.90 4.59 -22.66
CA ARG A 166 41.53 4.88 -23.09
C ARG A 166 40.71 3.58 -23.07
N THR A 167 39.76 3.50 -22.14
CA THR A 167 38.67 2.52 -22.22
C THR A 167 37.81 2.82 -23.44
N GLU A 168 37.47 1.81 -24.23
CA GLU A 168 36.61 2.00 -25.41
C GLU A 168 35.14 2.19 -24.99
N THR A 169 34.52 3.25 -25.50
CA THR A 169 33.06 3.44 -25.56
C THR A 169 32.68 3.98 -26.94
N PRO A 170 31.53 3.57 -27.51
CA PRO A 170 31.22 3.78 -28.93
C PRO A 170 30.96 5.24 -29.30
N ALA A 171 31.34 5.61 -30.53
CA ALA A 171 31.29 6.99 -31.00
C ALA A 171 29.88 7.46 -31.42
N PRO A 172 29.53 8.73 -31.16
CA PRO A 172 28.46 9.42 -31.87
C PRO A 172 28.95 9.90 -33.24
N THR A 173 28.16 9.70 -34.30
CA THR A 173 28.47 10.15 -35.65
C THR A 173 28.02 11.60 -35.88
N HIS A 174 28.94 12.57 -35.84
CA HIS A 174 28.77 13.86 -36.52
C HIS A 174 30.13 14.40 -37.00
N THR A 175 30.18 14.80 -38.27
CA THR A 175 31.42 15.22 -38.95
C THR A 175 31.59 16.73 -38.90
N GLU A 176 32.11 17.25 -37.78
CA GLU A 176 32.71 18.59 -37.76
C GLU A 176 34.22 18.49 -38.01
N MET A 177 34.77 19.43 -38.79
CA MET A 177 36.22 19.55 -38.98
C MET A 177 36.84 20.21 -37.76
N THR A 178 37.08 19.43 -36.70
CA THR A 178 37.83 19.90 -35.53
C THR A 178 39.21 20.40 -35.94
N ALA A 179 39.57 21.60 -35.49
CA ALA A 179 40.92 22.13 -35.63
C ALA A 179 41.95 21.19 -34.96
N PRO A 180 43.22 21.16 -35.41
CA PRO A 180 44.24 20.34 -34.78
C PRO A 180 44.38 20.68 -33.29
N GLU A 181 44.29 19.65 -32.44
CA GLU A 181 44.24 19.78 -30.98
C GLU A 181 45.58 20.34 -30.45
N VAL A 182 45.59 21.62 -30.06
CA VAL A 182 46.81 22.29 -29.59
C VAL A 182 47.10 21.92 -28.14
N HIS A 183 48.24 21.26 -27.90
CA HIS A 183 48.64 20.84 -26.57
C HIS A 183 49.52 21.90 -25.91
N TYR A 184 48.95 22.65 -24.97
CA TYR A 184 49.67 23.65 -24.18
C TYR A 184 50.42 23.00 -23.02
N LEU A 185 51.73 23.19 -22.97
CA LEU A 185 52.58 22.77 -21.86
C LEU A 185 52.84 23.94 -20.91
N GLY A 186 52.33 23.81 -19.69
CA GLY A 186 52.49 24.78 -18.60
C GLY A 186 53.83 24.70 -17.88
N ILE A 187 53.94 25.46 -16.78
CA ILE A 187 55.13 25.52 -15.92
C ILE A 187 55.47 24.13 -15.36
N ASP A 188 56.77 23.85 -15.23
CA ASP A 188 57.36 22.57 -14.82
C ASP A 188 57.11 21.40 -15.79
N ALA A 189 56.43 21.62 -16.92
CA ALA A 189 56.27 20.60 -17.96
C ALA A 189 57.58 20.33 -18.71
N PRO A 190 57.99 19.05 -18.88
CA PRO A 190 59.17 18.70 -19.66
C PRO A 190 58.87 18.76 -21.17
N VAL A 191 59.81 19.29 -21.94
CA VAL A 191 59.77 19.36 -23.41
C VAL A 191 61.01 18.64 -23.95
N GLU A 192 60.81 17.60 -24.76
CA GLU A 192 61.91 16.83 -25.36
C GLU A 192 62.13 17.21 -26.82
N PHE A 193 63.38 17.51 -27.14
CA PHE A 193 63.85 17.96 -28.44
C PHE A 193 64.63 16.84 -29.11
N VAL A 194 64.34 16.60 -30.40
CA VAL A 194 65.09 15.67 -31.25
C VAL A 194 65.66 16.44 -32.43
N LEU A 195 66.98 16.47 -32.54
CA LEU A 195 67.70 16.90 -33.75
C LEU A 195 67.72 15.71 -34.72
N MET A 196 67.54 15.98 -36.00
CA MET A 196 67.77 15.01 -37.08
C MET A 196 68.88 15.56 -37.99
N THR A 197 69.89 14.73 -38.28
CA THR A 197 71.04 15.07 -39.11
C THR A 197 70.93 14.39 -40.48
N LYS A 198 71.28 15.08 -41.57
CA LYS A 198 71.21 14.51 -42.93
C LYS A 198 72.17 13.34 -43.13
N SER A 199 73.25 13.30 -42.36
CA SER A 199 74.23 12.21 -42.36
C SER A 199 73.82 11.01 -41.48
N ASN A 200 72.73 11.11 -40.71
CA ASN A 200 72.36 10.20 -39.62
C ASN A 200 73.41 10.05 -38.50
N HIS A 201 74.46 10.89 -38.47
CA HIS A 201 75.46 10.87 -37.39
C HIS A 201 74.87 11.48 -36.12
N ASP A 202 75.14 10.83 -34.98
CA ASP A 202 74.70 11.31 -33.67
C ASP A 202 75.53 12.54 -33.26
N VAL A 203 74.87 13.57 -32.71
CA VAL A 203 75.52 14.85 -32.38
C VAL A 203 75.30 15.27 -30.93
N SER A 204 76.31 15.92 -30.36
CA SER A 204 76.26 16.51 -29.01
C SER A 204 76.69 17.97 -29.05
N GLY A 205 76.19 18.81 -28.14
CA GLY A 205 76.51 20.25 -28.15
C GLY A 205 75.51 21.10 -27.39
N LYS A 206 75.26 22.32 -27.87
CA LYS A 206 74.33 23.27 -27.22
C LYS A 206 73.44 23.97 -28.25
N CYS A 207 72.15 24.08 -27.94
CA CYS A 207 71.16 24.80 -28.74
C CYS A 207 70.50 25.93 -27.93
N ALA A 208 70.61 27.16 -28.41
CA ALA A 208 69.83 28.29 -27.91
C ALA A 208 68.42 28.28 -28.53
N LEU A 209 67.39 28.48 -27.71
CA LEU A 209 65.98 28.49 -28.10
C LEU A 209 65.41 29.90 -28.00
N PHE A 210 64.74 30.36 -29.07
CA PHE A 210 64.12 31.67 -29.18
C PHE A 210 62.62 31.52 -29.47
N PRO A 211 61.72 32.29 -28.83
CA PRO A 211 61.99 33.48 -28.01
C PRO A 211 62.32 33.21 -26.53
N LEU A 212 62.45 31.95 -26.10
CA LEU A 212 62.69 31.56 -24.69
C LEU A 212 64.00 32.13 -24.09
N MET A 213 64.99 32.48 -24.91
CA MET A 213 66.33 32.94 -24.51
C MET A 213 67.09 31.95 -23.60
N ARG A 214 66.80 30.64 -23.71
CA ARG A 214 67.45 29.58 -22.94
C ARG A 214 68.34 28.71 -23.81
N THR A 215 69.35 28.10 -23.20
CA THR A 215 70.21 27.11 -23.86
C THR A 215 69.87 25.71 -23.33
N VAL A 216 69.66 24.78 -24.25
CA VAL A 216 69.50 23.34 -23.98
C VAL A 216 70.76 22.62 -24.41
N ASP A 217 71.25 21.72 -23.55
CA ASP A 217 72.37 20.85 -23.86
C ASP A 217 71.87 19.62 -24.64
N ILE A 218 72.57 19.29 -25.73
CA ILE A 218 72.24 18.16 -26.62
C ILE A 218 73.25 17.04 -26.37
N PHE A 219 72.73 15.82 -26.24
CA PHE A 219 73.50 14.59 -26.11
C PHE A 219 72.80 13.49 -26.93
N ASN A 220 73.55 12.78 -27.79
CA ASN A 220 73.01 11.79 -28.74
C ASN A 220 71.75 12.29 -29.46
N SER A 221 71.90 13.44 -30.13
CA SER A 221 70.88 14.15 -30.92
C SER A 221 69.61 14.55 -30.16
N LYS A 222 69.61 14.47 -28.83
CA LYS A 222 68.45 14.77 -27.98
C LYS A 222 68.75 15.82 -26.94
N GLY A 223 67.76 16.67 -26.65
CA GLY A 223 67.82 17.70 -25.61
C GLY A 223 66.55 17.74 -24.79
N LYS A 224 66.62 18.29 -23.58
CA LYS A 224 65.46 18.42 -22.69
C LYS A 224 65.36 19.82 -22.09
N TYR A 225 64.19 20.42 -22.23
CA TYR A 225 63.81 21.66 -21.57
C TYR A 225 62.73 21.39 -20.52
N ILE A 226 62.55 22.34 -19.59
CA ILE A 226 61.43 22.37 -18.65
C ILE A 226 60.90 23.80 -18.67
N VAL A 227 59.61 23.97 -18.96
CA VAL A 227 58.97 25.30 -19.06
C VAL A 227 59.07 25.99 -17.70
N GLN A 228 59.65 27.19 -17.66
CA GLN A 228 59.84 27.93 -16.43
C GLN A 228 58.79 29.03 -16.25
N LYS A 229 58.46 29.31 -14.99
CA LYS A 229 57.61 30.45 -14.62
C LYS A 229 58.22 31.76 -15.15
N GLY A 230 57.47 32.46 -15.98
CA GLY A 230 57.89 33.70 -16.64
C GLY A 230 58.45 33.53 -18.05
N ASP A 231 58.52 32.31 -18.58
CA ASP A 231 58.75 32.10 -20.02
C ASP A 231 57.57 32.68 -20.83
N PRO A 232 57.82 33.29 -22.00
CA PRO A 232 56.77 33.86 -22.84
C PRO A 232 55.87 32.77 -23.44
N VAL A 233 54.64 33.13 -23.80
CA VAL A 233 53.74 32.25 -24.56
C VAL A 233 54.33 32.02 -25.96
N VAL A 234 54.64 30.77 -26.28
CA VAL A 234 55.15 30.37 -27.60
C VAL A 234 54.08 29.54 -28.31
N PRO A 235 53.44 30.08 -29.38
CA PRO A 235 52.42 29.35 -30.13
C PRO A 235 53.02 28.22 -30.95
N VAL A 236 52.16 27.34 -31.49
CA VAL A 236 52.55 26.21 -32.35
C VAL A 236 53.41 26.71 -33.53
N GLY A 237 54.68 26.33 -33.55
CA GLY A 237 55.65 26.71 -34.60
C GLY A 237 56.34 28.06 -34.38
N GLY A 238 56.04 28.77 -33.29
CA GLY A 238 56.68 30.03 -32.90
C GLY A 238 58.05 29.88 -32.24
N LEU A 239 58.58 28.66 -32.13
CA LEU A 239 59.88 28.37 -31.54
C LEU A 239 60.95 28.19 -32.62
N SER A 240 62.13 28.76 -32.41
CA SER A 240 63.29 28.65 -33.30
C SER A 240 64.56 28.32 -32.52
N TYR A 241 65.54 27.75 -33.20
CA TYR A 241 66.78 27.25 -32.61
C TYR A 241 68.03 27.85 -33.27
N GLU A 242 69.09 27.98 -32.48
CA GLU A 242 70.47 28.07 -32.94
C GLU A 242 71.30 27.00 -32.23
N CYS A 243 71.77 26.00 -32.98
CA CYS A 243 72.58 24.91 -32.47
C CYS A 243 74.05 25.06 -32.90
N ASN A 244 74.97 24.80 -31.98
CA ASN A 244 76.38 24.53 -32.25
C ASN A 244 76.71 23.15 -31.68
N VAL A 245 76.99 22.19 -32.56
CA VAL A 245 77.10 20.77 -32.25
C VAL A 245 78.33 20.14 -32.89
N THR A 246 78.76 19.02 -32.34
CA THR A 246 79.88 18.19 -32.83
C THR A 246 79.43 16.73 -32.89
N ASP A 247 79.89 16.00 -33.90
CA ASP A 247 79.83 14.53 -33.94
C ASP A 247 80.93 13.88 -33.07
N ASP A 248 80.91 12.55 -32.95
CA ASP A 248 81.94 11.77 -32.24
C ASP A 248 83.35 11.86 -32.88
N ALA A 249 83.46 12.24 -34.15
CA ALA A 249 84.75 12.50 -34.79
C ALA A 249 85.27 13.93 -34.52
N GLY A 250 84.51 14.77 -33.81
CA GLY A 250 84.88 16.15 -33.48
C GLY A 250 84.60 17.17 -34.60
N ASN A 251 83.90 16.80 -35.67
CA ASN A 251 83.52 17.74 -36.72
C ASN A 251 82.41 18.67 -36.20
N SER A 252 82.67 19.98 -36.12
CA SER A 252 81.70 20.96 -35.64
C SER A 252 80.78 21.50 -36.74
N ALA A 253 79.47 21.54 -36.49
CA ALA A 253 78.48 22.17 -37.34
C ALA A 253 77.62 23.17 -36.57
N ARG A 254 77.19 24.24 -37.26
CA ARG A 254 76.31 25.28 -36.71
C ARG A 254 75.06 25.40 -37.57
N ALA A 255 73.90 25.24 -36.96
CA ALA A 255 72.60 25.26 -37.63
C ALA A 255 71.64 26.26 -36.98
N ARG A 256 70.73 26.82 -37.78
CA ARG A 256 69.68 27.74 -37.33
C ARG A 256 68.39 27.44 -38.09
N GLY A 257 67.25 27.40 -37.42
CA GLY A 257 65.97 27.11 -38.06
C GLY A 257 64.75 27.26 -37.13
N ALA A 258 63.56 26.96 -37.66
CA ALA A 258 62.35 26.80 -36.86
C ALA A 258 62.31 25.38 -36.26
N VAL A 259 61.69 25.24 -35.08
CA VAL A 259 61.45 23.94 -34.44
C VAL A 259 60.08 23.42 -34.86
N THR A 260 60.02 22.21 -35.40
CA THR A 260 58.77 21.51 -35.73
C THR A 260 58.05 21.13 -34.45
N SER A 261 56.97 21.85 -34.16
CA SER A 261 56.26 21.83 -32.87
C SER A 261 55.27 20.67 -32.68
N ASN A 262 54.86 19.98 -33.75
CA ASN A 262 53.94 18.83 -33.69
C ASN A 262 52.65 19.06 -32.88
N GLY A 263 52.08 20.28 -32.96
CA GLY A 263 50.86 20.67 -32.24
C GLY A 263 51.10 21.18 -30.80
N VAL A 264 52.34 21.18 -30.31
CA VAL A 264 52.69 21.68 -28.97
C VAL A 264 52.84 23.20 -28.97
N ALA A 265 52.29 23.84 -27.94
CA ALA A 265 52.53 25.24 -27.56
C ALA A 265 53.08 25.31 -26.12
N LEU A 266 53.82 26.36 -25.77
CA LEU A 266 54.43 26.52 -24.44
C LEU A 266 53.87 27.79 -23.77
N ASP A 267 53.55 27.73 -22.48
CA ASP A 267 53.05 28.88 -21.72
C ASP A 267 53.57 28.87 -20.26
N GLY A 268 54.56 29.72 -19.99
CA GLY A 268 55.11 29.95 -18.65
C GLY A 268 54.39 31.03 -17.82
N SER A 269 53.24 31.55 -18.29
CA SER A 269 52.50 32.63 -17.64
C SER A 269 51.55 32.14 -16.53
N LEU A 270 51.14 33.04 -15.64
CA LEU A 270 50.15 32.75 -14.59
C LEU A 270 48.83 33.49 -14.86
N PRO A 271 47.67 32.89 -14.55
CA PRO A 271 46.37 33.52 -14.79
C PRO A 271 45.99 34.53 -13.69
N ILE A 272 46.67 35.68 -13.68
CA ILE A 272 46.54 36.67 -12.60
C ILE A 272 45.26 37.50 -12.77
N ILE A 273 44.39 37.46 -11.77
CA ILE A 273 43.30 38.43 -11.58
C ILE A 273 43.86 39.66 -10.86
N SER A 274 43.69 40.85 -11.44
CA SER A 274 44.18 42.13 -10.91
C SER A 274 43.24 42.79 -9.90
N GLY A 275 41.95 42.47 -9.94
CA GLY A 275 40.97 43.01 -9.01
C GLY A 275 39.51 42.68 -9.35
N ILE A 276 38.60 43.20 -8.52
CA ILE A 276 37.16 43.23 -8.79
C ILE A 276 36.84 44.49 -9.59
N PHE A 277 36.10 44.34 -10.69
CA PHE A 277 35.62 45.45 -11.51
C PHE A 277 34.27 45.99 -11.02
N MET A 278 33.34 45.10 -10.67
CA MET A 278 31.99 45.46 -10.19
C MET A 278 31.35 44.30 -9.41
N VAL A 279 30.45 44.61 -8.47
CA VAL A 279 29.51 43.65 -7.87
C VAL A 279 28.12 44.26 -7.96
N PHE A 280 27.12 43.48 -8.34
CA PHE A 280 25.71 43.89 -8.36
C PHE A 280 24.78 42.69 -8.16
N ALA A 281 23.54 42.95 -7.76
CA ALA A 281 22.50 41.93 -7.59
C ALA A 281 21.33 42.14 -8.56
N SER A 282 20.59 41.07 -8.88
CA SER A 282 19.36 41.13 -9.69
C SER A 282 18.20 41.82 -8.98
N GLU A 283 18.19 41.79 -7.64
CA GLU A 283 17.24 42.48 -6.77
C GLU A 283 18.00 43.13 -5.60
N MET A 284 17.44 44.20 -5.04
CA MET A 284 18.01 44.94 -3.91
C MET A 284 16.89 45.21 -2.89
N PRO A 285 16.93 44.66 -1.66
CA PRO A 285 17.92 43.70 -1.15
C PRO A 285 17.96 42.37 -1.92
N ALA A 286 19.10 41.68 -1.85
CA ALA A 286 19.35 40.41 -2.52
C ALA A 286 18.80 39.24 -1.69
N LYS A 287 17.50 38.98 -1.85
CA LYS A 287 16.75 37.88 -1.22
C LYS A 287 17.11 36.50 -1.80
N ILE A 288 16.60 35.41 -1.21
CA ILE A 288 16.80 34.04 -1.73
C ILE A 288 16.36 33.91 -3.19
N GLY A 289 17.21 33.33 -4.03
CA GLY A 289 17.02 33.21 -5.48
C GLY A 289 17.49 34.43 -6.29
N SER A 290 17.97 35.50 -5.64
CA SER A 290 18.63 36.61 -6.33
C SER A 290 19.99 36.18 -6.88
N LEU A 291 20.38 36.74 -8.03
CA LEU A 291 21.68 36.51 -8.64
C LEU A 291 22.62 37.69 -8.34
N VAL A 292 23.62 37.45 -7.48
CA VAL A 292 24.73 38.37 -7.23
C VAL A 292 25.84 38.06 -8.24
N THR A 293 26.09 39.00 -9.16
CA THR A 293 27.13 38.88 -10.19
C THR A 293 28.37 39.67 -9.77
N ILE A 294 29.51 38.99 -9.73
CA ILE A 294 30.82 39.54 -9.39
C ILE A 294 31.67 39.55 -10.66
N SER A 295 32.02 40.74 -11.14
CA SER A 295 32.93 40.91 -12.28
C SER A 295 34.37 41.08 -11.81
N LEU A 296 35.26 40.26 -12.34
CA LEU A 296 36.70 40.22 -12.06
C LEU A 296 37.48 40.63 -13.31
N GLN A 297 38.58 41.34 -13.12
CA GLN A 297 39.46 41.77 -14.21
C GLN A 297 40.78 41.00 -14.17
N ALA A 298 41.17 40.44 -15.31
CA ALA A 298 42.49 39.84 -15.50
C ALA A 298 43.56 40.91 -15.74
N ALA A 299 44.76 40.67 -15.19
CA ALA A 299 45.93 41.48 -15.46
C ALA A 299 46.23 41.47 -16.98
N ASN A 300 46.55 42.65 -17.53
CA ASN A 300 46.78 42.85 -18.98
C ASN A 300 45.62 42.44 -19.90
N ARG A 301 44.38 42.26 -19.40
CA ARG A 301 43.17 41.93 -20.18
C ARG A 301 43.27 40.61 -20.98
N THR A 302 43.94 39.63 -20.40
CA THR A 302 44.10 38.27 -20.94
C THR A 302 42.79 37.46 -20.93
N THR A 303 42.51 36.83 -22.05
CA THR A 303 41.32 35.97 -22.30
C THR A 303 41.64 34.48 -22.05
N GLY A 304 40.63 33.62 -22.01
CA GLY A 304 40.80 32.17 -21.95
C GLY A 304 41.23 31.60 -20.58
N TYR A 305 40.91 32.29 -19.48
CA TYR A 305 40.99 31.71 -18.15
C TYR A 305 39.72 30.92 -17.80
N SER A 306 39.88 29.89 -16.97
CA SER A 306 38.79 29.05 -16.45
C SER A 306 38.98 28.78 -14.96
N GLY A 307 37.99 28.18 -14.30
CA GLY A 307 38.10 27.75 -12.90
C GLY A 307 36.87 28.09 -12.07
N ASN A 308 36.98 27.90 -10.74
CA ASN A 308 35.85 27.96 -9.82
C ASN A 308 36.10 28.91 -8.66
N CYS A 309 35.04 29.58 -8.22
CA CYS A 309 34.99 30.47 -7.08
C CYS A 309 34.18 29.89 -5.91
N THR A 310 34.48 30.40 -4.72
CA THR A 310 33.65 30.30 -3.52
C THR A 310 33.20 31.71 -3.13
N VAL A 311 31.89 31.94 -3.03
CA VAL A 311 31.27 33.23 -2.72
C VAL A 311 30.39 33.05 -1.49
N ASN A 312 30.54 33.91 -0.47
CA ASN A 312 29.80 33.82 0.79
C ASN A 312 29.94 32.50 1.59
N GLY A 313 30.85 31.61 1.17
CA GLY A 313 30.99 30.24 1.68
C GLY A 313 30.41 29.16 0.75
N VAL A 314 29.57 29.53 -0.22
CA VAL A 314 29.05 28.64 -1.27
C VAL A 314 30.13 28.43 -2.32
N GLY A 315 30.51 27.16 -2.57
CA GLY A 315 31.57 26.78 -3.50
C GLY A 315 31.08 26.18 -4.80
N GLY A 316 31.97 26.11 -5.80
CA GLY A 316 31.68 25.49 -7.11
C GLY A 316 31.06 26.44 -8.13
N ILE A 317 31.12 27.76 -7.90
CA ILE A 317 30.61 28.77 -8.83
C ILE A 317 31.61 28.92 -9.98
N GLU A 318 31.23 28.54 -11.19
CA GLU A 318 32.09 28.62 -12.37
C GLU A 318 32.46 30.07 -12.72
N LEU A 319 33.72 30.27 -13.13
CA LEU A 319 34.24 31.53 -13.64
C LEU A 319 34.03 31.60 -15.17
N SER A 320 33.02 32.37 -15.59
CA SER A 320 32.68 32.56 -17.02
C SER A 320 33.38 33.79 -17.60
N GLU A 321 33.99 33.71 -18.79
CA GLU A 321 34.46 34.92 -19.50
C GLU A 321 33.26 35.72 -20.07
N ALA A 322 33.35 37.04 -20.09
CA ALA A 322 32.30 37.91 -20.63
C ALA A 322 32.30 37.87 -22.17
N SER A 323 31.19 37.44 -22.77
CA SER A 323 31.03 37.27 -24.23
C SER A 323 31.20 38.55 -25.04
N ASP A 324 30.95 39.71 -24.44
CA ASP A 324 30.66 40.94 -25.16
C ASP A 324 31.85 41.92 -25.12
N SER A 325 32.77 41.75 -26.07
CA SER A 325 33.76 42.79 -26.48
C SER A 325 34.70 43.33 -25.39
N HIS A 326 34.81 42.70 -24.21
CA HIS A 326 35.59 43.17 -23.08
C HIS A 326 36.60 42.11 -22.63
N GLY A 327 37.64 41.89 -23.44
CA GLY A 327 38.67 40.89 -23.17
C GLY A 327 39.26 40.97 -21.76
N GLY A 328 39.32 39.83 -21.09
CA GLY A 328 39.82 39.72 -19.72
C GLY A 328 38.90 40.26 -18.63
N LEU A 329 37.58 40.39 -18.88
CA LEU A 329 36.58 40.43 -17.83
C LEU A 329 35.92 39.05 -17.65
N TYR A 330 35.85 38.60 -16.40
CA TYR A 330 35.26 37.32 -16.01
C TYR A 330 34.15 37.55 -14.98
N MET A 331 33.15 36.67 -14.95
CA MET A 331 31.99 36.75 -14.06
C MET A 331 31.85 35.47 -13.25
N ALA A 332 31.83 35.62 -11.92
CA ALA A 332 31.31 34.62 -11.00
C ALA A 332 29.86 34.98 -10.65
N LYS A 333 28.94 34.03 -10.79
CA LYS A 333 27.49 34.23 -10.62
C LYS A 333 27.01 33.46 -9.38
N TYR A 334 26.85 34.16 -8.28
CA TYR A 334 26.38 33.62 -7.00
C TYR A 334 24.85 33.72 -6.93
N LEU A 335 24.18 32.57 -6.83
CA LEU A 335 22.74 32.51 -6.55
C LEU A 335 22.54 32.39 -5.04
N VAL A 336 21.79 33.32 -4.42
CA VAL A 336 21.56 33.33 -2.97
C VAL A 336 20.70 32.13 -2.58
N GLY A 337 21.28 31.20 -1.82
CA GLY A 337 20.62 30.02 -1.26
C GLY A 337 19.84 30.32 0.01
N ALA A 338 18.93 29.42 0.39
CA ALA A 338 18.26 29.47 1.69
C ALA A 338 19.21 28.94 2.79
N GLY A 339 19.46 29.74 3.83
CA GLY A 339 20.42 29.43 4.88
C GLY A 339 21.88 29.76 4.53
N ASP A 340 22.12 30.49 3.44
CA ASP A 340 23.39 31.20 3.24
C ASP A 340 23.60 32.26 4.34
N ARG A 341 24.78 32.90 4.37
CA ARG A 341 25.08 33.92 5.36
C ARG A 341 24.52 35.29 4.97
N ASP A 342 23.67 35.86 5.82
CA ASP A 342 23.20 37.24 5.68
C ASP A 342 24.35 38.25 5.73
N ILE A 343 24.22 39.32 4.93
CA ILE A 343 25.16 40.44 4.87
C ILE A 343 24.35 41.74 4.95
N PRO A 344 24.53 42.58 5.99
CA PRO A 344 23.86 43.87 6.07
C PRO A 344 24.43 44.85 5.03
N VAL A 345 23.73 45.96 4.78
CA VAL A 345 24.23 47.06 3.94
C VAL A 345 25.58 47.58 4.48
N ASN A 346 26.55 47.80 3.60
CA ASN A 346 27.98 48.04 3.88
C ASN A 346 28.75 46.84 4.47
N GLY A 347 28.15 45.65 4.54
CA GLY A 347 28.80 44.41 4.94
C GLY A 347 29.75 43.86 3.88
N SER A 348 30.71 43.01 4.29
CA SER A 348 31.74 42.46 3.40
C SER A 348 31.41 41.05 2.90
N LEU A 349 31.30 40.86 1.59
CA LEU A 349 31.09 39.57 0.92
C LEU A 349 32.43 38.84 0.73
N PRO A 350 32.67 37.66 1.35
CA PRO A 350 33.94 36.95 1.18
C PRO A 350 33.99 36.22 -0.17
N LEU A 351 35.13 36.33 -0.85
CA LEU A 351 35.41 35.75 -2.16
C LEU A 351 36.78 35.04 -2.18
N GLU A 352 36.83 33.83 -2.74
CA GLU A 352 38.06 33.18 -3.22
C GLU A 352 37.76 32.61 -4.62
N CYS A 353 38.69 32.76 -5.57
CA CYS A 353 38.59 32.19 -6.92
C CYS A 353 39.89 31.49 -7.29
N ARG A 354 39.77 30.24 -7.77
CA ARG A 354 40.88 29.41 -8.24
C ARG A 354 40.82 29.37 -9.76
N VAL A 355 41.83 29.96 -10.39
CA VAL A 355 41.84 30.30 -11.81
C VAL A 355 42.97 29.55 -12.51
N ALA A 356 42.71 29.02 -13.70
CA ALA A 356 43.66 28.32 -14.57
C ALA A 356 43.71 28.97 -15.97
N ASN A 357 44.85 28.88 -16.65
CA ASN A 357 44.95 29.14 -18.10
C ASN A 357 44.83 27.83 -18.91
N ALA A 358 44.82 27.93 -20.24
CA ALA A 358 44.79 26.78 -21.15
C ALA A 358 45.95 25.77 -20.98
N ALA A 359 47.04 26.18 -20.32
CA ALA A 359 48.20 25.34 -20.02
C ALA A 359 48.17 24.69 -18.63
N GLY A 360 47.09 24.89 -17.85
CA GLY A 360 46.91 24.31 -16.51
C GLY A 360 47.65 25.04 -15.37
N ASN A 361 48.32 26.17 -15.64
CA ASN A 361 48.97 26.97 -14.62
C ASN A 361 47.91 27.63 -13.73
N THR A 362 47.98 27.47 -12.41
CA THR A 362 46.94 27.97 -11.48
C THR A 362 47.33 29.22 -10.70
N PHE A 363 46.34 30.06 -10.41
CA PHE A 363 46.41 31.23 -9.52
C PHE A 363 45.22 31.22 -8.55
N VAL A 364 45.38 31.83 -7.37
CA VAL A 364 44.29 31.99 -6.38
C VAL A 364 44.13 33.48 -6.05
N PHE A 365 42.95 34.01 -6.36
CA PHE A 365 42.53 35.37 -6.01
C PHE A 365 41.62 35.31 -4.79
N SER A 366 41.75 36.25 -3.84
CA SER A 366 40.80 36.40 -2.74
C SER A 366 40.58 37.86 -2.39
N ALA A 367 39.34 38.20 -2.05
CA ALA A 367 38.90 39.56 -1.78
C ALA A 367 37.70 39.58 -0.83
N ARG A 368 37.36 40.77 -0.31
CA ARG A 368 36.19 41.02 0.54
C ARG A 368 35.50 42.34 0.18
N PRO A 369 34.88 42.48 -1.00
CA PRO A 369 34.15 43.68 -1.38
C PRO A 369 33.05 44.03 -0.37
N THR A 370 32.89 45.32 -0.09
CA THR A 370 31.76 45.88 0.66
C THR A 370 30.56 46.05 -0.27
N LEU A 371 29.38 45.62 0.16
CA LEU A 371 28.14 45.73 -0.62
C LEU A 371 27.35 46.99 -0.27
N ASP A 372 26.78 47.65 -1.28
CA ASP A 372 25.84 48.77 -1.15
C ASP A 372 24.38 48.32 -0.96
N PHE A 373 24.11 47.03 -1.17
CA PHE A 373 22.86 46.32 -0.83
C PHE A 373 23.11 45.28 0.29
N SER A 374 22.05 44.81 0.94
CA SER A 374 22.12 43.65 1.84
C SER A 374 21.78 42.34 1.11
N VAL A 375 22.36 41.24 1.59
CA VAL A 375 21.97 39.87 1.23
C VAL A 375 21.15 39.30 2.38
N ASP A 376 19.96 38.79 2.08
CA ASP A 376 19.05 38.18 3.05
C ASP A 376 18.69 36.76 2.58
N ALA A 377 19.29 35.78 3.24
CA ALA A 377 19.23 34.37 2.90
C ALA A 377 18.28 33.56 3.81
N ASN A 378 17.58 34.23 4.72
CA ASN A 378 16.67 33.61 5.67
C ASN A 378 15.21 33.85 5.26
N ARG A 379 14.35 32.86 5.49
CA ARG A 379 12.89 33.06 5.36
C ARG A 379 12.29 33.31 6.74
N PRO A 380 11.26 34.16 6.85
CA PRO A 380 10.51 34.28 8.09
C PRO A 380 9.82 32.95 8.38
N THR A 381 9.82 32.51 9.63
CA THR A 381 9.34 31.15 9.98
C THR A 381 8.08 31.21 10.82
N ILE A 382 7.05 30.47 10.40
CA ILE A 382 5.76 30.39 11.08
C ILE A 382 5.84 29.27 12.12
N THR A 383 5.59 29.60 13.39
CA THR A 383 5.68 28.65 14.52
C THR A 383 4.31 28.08 14.89
N ALA A 384 3.23 28.83 14.68
CA ALA A 384 1.86 28.36 14.83
C ALA A 384 0.87 29.21 14.01
N THR A 385 -0.20 28.58 13.53
CA THR A 385 -1.38 29.23 12.95
C THR A 385 -2.60 28.62 13.63
N SER A 386 -3.33 29.40 14.41
CA SER A 386 -4.38 28.89 15.32
C SER A 386 -5.64 29.76 15.31
N LEU A 387 -6.79 29.15 15.54
CA LEU A 387 -8.04 29.89 15.74
C LEU A 387 -8.03 30.53 17.14
N LEU A 388 -8.12 31.86 17.23
CA LEU A 388 -8.14 32.57 18.51
C LEU A 388 -9.56 32.71 19.05
N PHE A 389 -10.51 33.06 18.17
CA PHE A 389 -11.89 33.34 18.51
C PHE A 389 -12.81 33.09 17.30
N SER A 390 -14.06 32.73 17.57
CA SER A 390 -15.16 32.92 16.64
C SER A 390 -16.38 33.40 17.42
N SER A 391 -17.19 34.28 16.82
CA SER A 391 -18.46 34.73 17.40
C SER A 391 -19.44 33.57 17.61
N ASP A 392 -19.38 32.55 16.74
CA ASP A 392 -20.34 31.46 16.68
C ASP A 392 -19.63 30.13 16.35
N ASP A 393 -19.99 29.05 17.03
CA ASP A 393 -19.53 27.70 16.73
C ASP A 393 -20.74 26.74 16.66
N PRO A 394 -21.20 26.34 15.47
CA PRO A 394 -20.61 26.60 14.15
C PRO A 394 -20.78 28.03 13.62
N ALA A 395 -19.78 28.48 12.87
CA ALA A 395 -19.80 29.74 12.15
C ALA A 395 -20.81 29.71 10.98
N HIS A 396 -21.47 30.85 10.74
CA HIS A 396 -22.49 31.03 9.71
C HIS A 396 -22.27 32.34 8.94
N GLU A 397 -23.16 32.73 8.02
CA GLU A 397 -23.09 34.07 7.40
C GLU A 397 -23.03 35.15 8.48
N GLU A 398 -22.20 36.19 8.27
CA GLU A 398 -21.90 37.29 9.20
C GLU A 398 -21.08 36.94 10.46
N SER A 399 -20.78 35.66 10.74
CA SER A 399 -19.88 35.29 11.85
C SER A 399 -18.48 35.92 11.70
N VAL A 400 -17.90 36.36 12.81
CA VAL A 400 -16.55 36.95 12.90
C VAL A 400 -15.59 35.90 13.45
N ILE A 401 -14.47 35.69 12.76
CA ILE A 401 -13.43 34.71 13.10
C ILE A 401 -12.09 35.45 13.22
N GLU A 402 -11.41 35.28 14.36
CA GLU A 402 -10.04 35.78 14.55
C GLU A 402 -9.04 34.63 14.47
N VAL A 403 -8.07 34.76 13.57
CA VAL A 403 -6.96 33.82 13.39
C VAL A 403 -5.68 34.47 13.91
N GLN A 404 -4.93 33.71 14.70
CA GLN A 404 -3.64 34.10 15.24
C GLN A 404 -2.51 33.38 14.50
N ILE A 405 -1.55 34.14 13.98
CA ILE A 405 -0.32 33.63 13.37
C ILE A 405 0.85 34.02 14.29
N ARG A 406 1.70 33.05 14.64
CA ARG A 406 2.94 33.27 15.40
C ARG A 406 4.16 32.95 14.54
N THR A 407 5.22 33.73 14.73
CA THR A 407 6.49 33.59 14.00
C THR A 407 7.61 33.12 14.93
N SER A 408 8.78 32.82 14.36
CA SER A 408 10.05 33.01 15.07
C SER A 408 10.19 34.47 15.50
N HIS A 409 10.87 34.73 16.61
CA HIS A 409 11.06 36.11 17.11
C HIS A 409 11.85 36.96 16.09
N GLU A 410 11.13 37.78 15.33
CA GLU A 410 11.66 38.67 14.30
C GLU A 410 11.67 40.13 14.78
N ALA A 411 12.82 40.80 14.63
CA ALA A 411 12.99 42.18 15.10
C ALA A 411 12.10 43.17 14.32
N THR A 412 11.92 42.93 13.02
CA THR A 412 11.08 43.70 12.11
C THR A 412 9.69 43.08 11.97
N PRO A 413 8.62 43.87 11.74
CA PRO A 413 7.29 43.34 11.45
C PRO A 413 7.23 42.70 10.05
N LEU A 414 6.47 41.61 9.91
CA LEU A 414 6.02 41.09 8.62
C LEU A 414 4.93 41.96 8.01
N THR A 415 4.74 41.80 6.70
CA THR A 415 3.70 42.44 5.90
C THR A 415 3.02 41.40 5.00
N VAL A 416 1.83 41.70 4.45
CA VAL A 416 1.19 40.83 3.45
C VAL A 416 1.79 41.10 2.08
N HIS A 417 2.25 40.05 1.40
CA HIS A 417 2.80 40.16 0.06
C HIS A 417 1.68 40.44 -0.95
N LYS A 418 1.72 41.60 -1.64
CA LYS A 418 0.76 41.97 -2.71
C LYS A 418 -0.75 41.84 -2.38
N ASP A 419 -1.15 42.00 -1.11
CA ASP A 419 -2.50 41.68 -0.60
C ASP A 419 -2.95 40.19 -0.76
N GLU A 420 -2.02 39.27 -1.07
CA GLU A 420 -2.23 37.81 -1.19
C GLU A 420 -2.40 37.15 0.19
N CYS A 421 -3.44 37.55 0.94
CA CYS A 421 -3.86 36.87 2.16
C CYS A 421 -5.38 36.69 2.20
N GLU A 422 -5.79 35.44 2.04
CA GLU A 422 -7.18 35.02 2.01
C GLU A 422 -7.47 33.94 3.05
N ILE A 423 -8.66 34.01 3.63
CA ILE A 423 -9.28 32.90 4.38
C ILE A 423 -10.52 32.52 3.58
N ASN A 424 -10.67 31.23 3.25
CA ASN A 424 -11.86 30.68 2.60
C ASN A 424 -12.27 31.43 1.31
N ASN A 425 -11.28 31.74 0.44
CA ASN A 425 -11.46 32.49 -0.81
C ASN A 425 -12.03 33.93 -0.60
N ALA A 426 -11.76 34.53 0.56
CA ALA A 426 -12.07 35.92 0.87
C ALA A 426 -10.81 36.65 1.34
N SER A 427 -10.47 37.78 0.71
CA SER A 427 -9.30 38.58 1.08
C SER A 427 -9.46 39.20 2.46
N VAL A 428 -8.55 38.81 3.37
CA VAL A 428 -8.44 39.29 4.75
C VAL A 428 -7.19 40.14 4.97
N ALA A 429 -6.38 40.38 3.94
CA ALA A 429 -5.11 41.13 4.01
C ALA A 429 -5.22 42.47 4.78
N LYS A 430 -6.33 43.21 4.61
CA LYS A 430 -6.58 44.49 5.29
C LYS A 430 -6.84 44.39 6.80
N SER A 431 -7.05 43.18 7.32
CA SER A 431 -7.18 42.91 8.77
C SER A 431 -5.86 42.51 9.43
N PHE A 432 -4.80 42.27 8.64
CA PHE A 432 -3.52 41.80 9.15
C PHE A 432 -2.88 42.85 10.08
N THR A 433 -2.79 42.53 11.36
CA THR A 433 -2.32 43.44 12.41
C THR A 433 -1.32 42.75 13.33
N ARG A 434 -0.26 43.45 13.75
CA ARG A 434 0.72 42.94 14.72
C ARG A 434 0.22 43.16 16.14
N SER A 435 0.11 42.09 16.93
CA SER A 435 -0.39 42.11 18.31
C SER A 435 0.75 42.13 19.34
N SER A 436 1.85 41.43 19.05
CA SER A 436 3.06 41.38 19.90
C SER A 436 4.34 41.37 19.04
N ALA A 437 5.50 41.14 19.67
CA ALA A 437 6.76 40.95 18.94
C ALA A 437 6.73 39.71 18.01
N ASP A 438 6.02 38.66 18.38
CA ASP A 438 6.01 37.34 17.72
C ASP A 438 4.65 36.94 17.14
N THR A 439 3.60 37.75 17.34
CA THR A 439 2.20 37.37 17.07
C THR A 439 1.45 38.42 16.24
N TYR A 440 0.74 37.93 15.22
CA TYR A 440 -0.11 38.68 14.30
C TYR A 440 -1.55 38.14 14.36
N LEU A 441 -2.52 39.00 14.04
CA LEU A 441 -3.94 38.70 14.00
C LEU A 441 -4.53 38.99 12.61
N LEU A 442 -5.51 38.17 12.23
CA LEU A 442 -6.35 38.32 11.05
C LEU A 442 -7.81 38.21 11.48
N THR A 443 -8.68 39.05 10.93
CA THR A 443 -10.12 39.03 11.17
C THR A 443 -10.84 38.67 9.87
N TYR A 444 -11.40 37.47 9.82
CA TYR A 444 -12.29 37.02 8.76
C TYR A 444 -13.75 37.26 9.17
N VAL A 445 -14.55 37.80 8.25
CA VAL A 445 -16.02 37.88 8.41
C VAL A 445 -16.63 37.01 7.32
N VAL A 446 -17.46 36.05 7.71
CA VAL A 446 -18.00 35.04 6.80
C VAL A 446 -19.02 35.68 5.85
N GLY A 447 -18.63 35.83 4.58
CA GLY A 447 -19.49 36.40 3.56
C GLY A 447 -20.61 35.47 3.11
N LYS A 448 -21.55 36.04 2.34
CA LYS A 448 -22.73 35.32 1.85
C LYS A 448 -22.34 34.08 1.02
N GLY A 449 -22.88 32.92 1.36
CA GLY A 449 -22.54 31.63 0.74
C GLY A 449 -21.13 31.13 1.01
N GLN A 450 -20.35 31.78 1.88
CA GLN A 450 -18.99 31.34 2.23
C GLN A 450 -18.98 30.33 3.40
N ALA A 451 -20.08 30.15 4.12
CA ALA A 451 -20.20 29.21 5.25
C ALA A 451 -20.21 27.72 4.80
N ASN A 452 -19.15 27.30 4.09
CA ASN A 452 -19.05 26.06 3.34
C ASN A 452 -17.69 25.35 3.53
N TRP A 453 -17.27 25.11 4.79
CA TRP A 453 -16.11 24.26 5.10
C TRP A 453 -16.42 23.18 6.17
N LYS A 454 -15.65 22.08 6.13
CA LYS A 454 -15.72 20.95 7.09
C LYS A 454 -14.90 21.26 8.36
N PRO A 455 -15.17 20.60 9.51
CA PRO A 455 -14.28 20.67 10.67
C PRO A 455 -12.83 20.39 10.28
N GLY A 456 -11.89 21.20 10.76
CA GLY A 456 -10.47 21.08 10.44
C GLY A 456 -10.09 21.42 9.00
N LYS A 457 -10.98 22.03 8.22
CA LYS A 457 -10.77 22.32 6.79
C LYS A 457 -11.22 23.73 6.37
N LEU A 458 -11.22 24.69 7.29
CA LEU A 458 -11.26 26.13 6.94
C LEU A 458 -10.00 26.46 6.11
N PRO A 459 -10.11 26.90 4.84
CA PRO A 459 -8.93 27.23 4.04
C PRO A 459 -8.27 28.53 4.51
N ILE A 460 -6.95 28.56 4.55
CA ILE A 460 -6.15 29.78 4.70
C ILE A 460 -5.03 29.76 3.66
N HIS A 461 -4.76 30.91 3.03
CA HIS A 461 -3.67 31.10 2.08
C HIS A 461 -3.16 32.53 2.24
N CYS A 462 -2.12 32.70 3.07
CA CYS A 462 -1.51 34.01 3.34
C CYS A 462 -0.01 34.03 3.06
N ALA A 463 0.39 34.79 2.04
CA ALA A 463 1.78 35.08 1.71
C ALA A 463 2.25 36.26 2.58
N LEU A 464 3.16 35.99 3.51
CA LEU A 464 3.75 36.99 4.39
C LEU A 464 5.19 37.28 3.97
N GLN A 465 5.56 38.55 3.93
CA GLN A 465 6.85 39.05 3.47
C GLN A 465 7.56 39.84 4.57
N ASP A 466 8.86 39.59 4.72
CA ASP A 466 9.74 40.33 5.61
C ASP A 466 10.33 41.60 4.95
N VAL A 467 11.25 42.27 5.65
CA VAL A 467 11.93 43.48 5.15
C VAL A 467 13.04 43.16 4.14
N GLY A 468 13.59 41.93 4.15
CA GLY A 468 14.49 41.42 3.12
C GLY A 468 13.77 41.06 1.81
N GLY A 469 12.43 41.02 1.83
CA GLY A 469 11.60 40.67 0.70
C GLY A 469 11.39 39.16 0.51
N ASN A 470 11.88 38.32 1.43
CA ASN A 470 11.63 36.88 1.42
C ASN A 470 10.17 36.60 1.83
N VAL A 471 9.56 35.59 1.20
CA VAL A 471 8.13 35.25 1.38
C VAL A 471 7.98 33.84 1.99
N VAL A 472 7.12 33.75 3.00
CA VAL A 472 6.59 32.50 3.57
C VAL A 472 5.09 32.40 3.31
N LEU A 473 4.58 31.18 3.16
CA LEU A 473 3.18 30.92 2.86
C LEU A 473 2.51 30.15 4.01
N VAL A 474 1.36 30.65 4.47
CA VAL A 474 0.51 30.00 5.46
C VAL A 474 -0.66 29.33 4.74
N GLU A 475 -0.57 28.02 4.54
CA GLU A 475 -1.58 27.20 3.82
C GLU A 475 -2.51 26.41 4.77
N ALA A 476 -2.18 26.33 6.06
CA ALA A 476 -2.87 25.48 7.02
C ALA A 476 -2.85 26.03 8.45
N PHE A 477 -3.83 25.58 9.24
CA PHE A 477 -3.84 25.71 10.69
C PHE A 477 -2.98 24.60 11.33
N THR A 478 -2.27 24.93 12.40
CA THR A 478 -1.39 24.00 13.16
C THR A 478 -2.06 23.39 14.38
N ASP A 479 -3.30 23.77 14.69
CA ASP A 479 -4.11 23.31 15.82
C ASP A 479 -5.25 22.36 15.40
N ASP A 480 -5.21 21.87 14.14
CA ASP A 480 -6.28 21.11 13.46
C ASP A 480 -7.67 21.80 13.41
N ASN A 481 -7.80 23.04 13.89
CA ASN A 481 -8.96 23.94 13.86
C ASN A 481 -10.35 23.26 13.75
N THR A 482 -10.96 22.90 14.89
CA THR A 482 -12.26 22.20 14.92
C THR A 482 -13.46 23.01 14.41
N LEU A 483 -13.33 24.32 14.16
CA LEU A 483 -14.45 25.17 13.72
C LEU A 483 -15.00 24.72 12.36
N PHE A 484 -16.31 24.49 12.30
CA PHE A 484 -17.01 24.07 11.08
C PHE A 484 -18.11 25.06 10.70
N ALA A 485 -18.49 25.05 9.43
CA ALA A 485 -19.51 25.95 8.94
C ALA A 485 -20.92 25.36 9.03
N ARG A 486 -21.88 26.18 9.44
CA ARG A 486 -23.29 25.83 9.65
C ARG A 486 -24.04 25.54 8.34
N GLU A 487 -23.66 26.19 7.23
CA GLU A 487 -24.41 26.14 5.97
C GLU A 487 -23.89 25.11 4.95
N LEU A 488 -22.85 24.33 5.29
CA LEU A 488 -22.25 23.30 4.44
C LEU A 488 -23.22 22.16 4.12
N LYS A 489 -24.21 22.42 3.27
CA LYS A 489 -25.13 21.40 2.76
C LYS A 489 -24.29 20.30 2.12
N PRO A 490 -24.36 19.05 2.61
CA PRO A 490 -23.58 17.98 2.04
C PRO A 490 -24.10 17.78 0.62
N TYR A 491 -23.18 17.67 -0.34
CA TYR A 491 -23.47 17.65 -1.78
C TYR A 491 -24.76 16.87 -2.08
N GLU A 492 -25.84 17.58 -2.42
CA GLU A 492 -27.15 16.98 -2.64
C GLU A 492 -27.12 16.28 -4.00
N PHE A 493 -26.60 15.06 -3.96
CA PHE A 493 -26.35 14.16 -5.09
C PHE A 493 -27.43 14.29 -6.17
N ASP A 494 -27.06 14.83 -7.32
CA ASP A 494 -27.93 14.99 -8.48
C ASP A 494 -27.89 13.68 -9.28
N PRO A 495 -28.93 12.85 -9.24
CA PRO A 495 -28.90 11.55 -9.90
C PRO A 495 -28.86 11.67 -11.43
N THR A 496 -29.10 12.87 -11.99
CA THR A 496 -29.02 13.12 -13.43
C THR A 496 -27.59 13.40 -13.91
N LYS A 497 -26.66 13.73 -13.00
CA LYS A 497 -25.26 14.05 -13.31
C LYS A 497 -24.29 12.96 -12.85
N ASP A 498 -24.46 12.48 -11.63
CA ASP A 498 -23.41 11.71 -10.93
C ASP A 498 -23.63 10.19 -10.92
N PHE A 499 -24.45 9.66 -11.83
CA PHE A 499 -24.82 8.23 -11.85
C PHE A 499 -23.60 7.28 -11.95
N ALA A 500 -22.47 7.75 -12.48
CA ALA A 500 -21.21 6.99 -12.50
C ALA A 500 -20.51 6.91 -11.13
N ALA A 501 -20.67 7.92 -10.27
CA ALA A 501 -20.11 7.96 -8.91
C ALA A 501 -21.06 7.36 -7.85
N TYR A 502 -22.28 6.97 -8.25
CA TYR A 502 -23.29 6.37 -7.38
C TYR A 502 -23.02 4.90 -7.03
N LEU A 503 -22.28 4.19 -7.89
CA LEU A 503 -21.80 2.84 -7.57
C LEU A 503 -20.46 2.94 -6.83
N PRO A 504 -20.28 2.22 -5.70
CA PRO A 504 -19.02 2.24 -4.95
C PRO A 504 -17.85 1.69 -5.78
N ASP A 505 -16.64 2.15 -5.47
CA ASP A 505 -15.43 1.64 -6.11
C ASP A 505 -15.31 0.12 -5.94
N ARG A 506 -14.79 -0.56 -6.96
CA ARG A 506 -14.73 -2.03 -6.98
C ARG A 506 -13.97 -2.63 -5.79
N LEU A 507 -12.97 -1.90 -5.28
CA LEU A 507 -12.19 -2.28 -4.11
C LEU A 507 -13.00 -2.09 -2.81
N ALA A 508 -13.70 -0.96 -2.68
CA ALA A 508 -14.59 -0.68 -1.55
C ALA A 508 -15.74 -1.69 -1.48
N LEU A 509 -16.35 -2.01 -2.63
CA LEU A 509 -17.40 -3.04 -2.71
C LEU A 509 -16.88 -4.41 -2.26
N LEU A 510 -15.63 -4.74 -2.60
CA LEU A 510 -15.00 -5.99 -2.18
C LEU A 510 -14.66 -6.01 -0.69
N SER A 511 -14.10 -4.93 -0.13
CA SER A 511 -13.81 -4.81 1.32
C SER A 511 -15.10 -4.94 2.13
N PHE A 512 -16.15 -4.22 1.73
CA PHE A 512 -17.46 -4.30 2.37
C PHE A 512 -18.10 -5.69 2.26
N ILE A 513 -18.01 -6.38 1.11
CA ILE A 513 -18.53 -7.76 0.97
C ILE A 513 -17.79 -8.74 1.90
N ILE A 514 -16.46 -8.61 2.05
CA ILE A 514 -15.68 -9.44 2.97
C ILE A 514 -16.11 -9.20 4.42
N VAL A 515 -16.24 -7.93 4.82
CA VAL A 515 -16.72 -7.54 6.17
C VAL A 515 -18.17 -7.99 6.40
N ALA A 516 -19.04 -7.94 5.40
CA ALA A 516 -20.42 -8.43 5.47
C ALA A 516 -20.48 -9.97 5.65
N ILE A 517 -19.60 -10.72 5.01
CA ILE A 517 -19.50 -12.18 5.20
C ILE A 517 -19.01 -12.51 6.62
N ALA A 518 -17.99 -11.80 7.12
CA ALA A 518 -17.52 -11.94 8.50
C ALA A 518 -18.59 -11.55 9.53
N SER A 519 -19.31 -10.47 9.27
CA SER A 519 -20.48 -10.01 10.05
C SER A 519 -21.55 -11.09 10.12
N HIS A 520 -21.85 -11.77 9.01
CA HIS A 520 -22.79 -12.89 9.02
C HIS A 520 -22.31 -14.08 9.86
N THR A 521 -21.02 -14.44 9.82
CA THR A 521 -20.52 -15.57 10.63
C THR A 521 -20.46 -15.22 12.12
N ILE A 522 -19.97 -14.04 12.49
CA ILE A 522 -19.89 -13.57 13.88
C ILE A 522 -21.27 -13.43 14.51
N ALA A 523 -22.25 -12.86 13.79
CA ALA A 523 -23.61 -12.68 14.30
C ALA A 523 -24.37 -13.99 14.56
N ASN A 524 -23.94 -15.11 13.98
CA ASN A 524 -24.49 -16.43 14.32
C ASN A 524 -24.09 -16.90 15.73
N PHE A 525 -23.10 -16.28 16.38
CA PHE A 525 -22.77 -16.54 17.79
C PHE A 525 -23.68 -15.82 18.78
N CYS A 526 -24.20 -14.63 18.44
CA CYS A 526 -25.04 -13.81 19.35
C CYS A 526 -26.24 -14.56 19.98
N PRO A 527 -26.98 -15.43 19.25
CA PRO A 527 -28.08 -16.20 19.83
C PRO A 527 -27.69 -17.16 20.96
N PHE A 528 -26.44 -17.66 21.00
CA PHE A 528 -25.95 -18.50 22.10
C PHE A 528 -25.82 -17.71 23.41
N VAL A 529 -25.50 -16.41 23.31
CA VAL A 529 -25.49 -15.45 24.44
C VAL A 529 -26.91 -14.86 24.68
N GLY A 530 -27.92 -15.38 23.97
CA GLY A 530 -29.32 -14.94 24.06
C GLY A 530 -29.64 -13.64 23.31
N LEU A 531 -28.69 -13.06 22.57
CA LEU A 531 -28.80 -11.79 21.85
C LEU A 531 -29.28 -11.98 20.39
N PRO A 532 -29.98 -11.00 19.78
CA PRO A 532 -30.37 -11.07 18.37
C PRO A 532 -29.17 -10.96 17.43
N ARG A 533 -29.18 -11.69 16.29
CA ARG A 533 -28.16 -11.58 15.22
C ARG A 533 -27.83 -10.13 14.82
N ILE A 534 -28.84 -9.25 14.79
CA ILE A 534 -28.70 -7.81 14.48
C ILE A 534 -27.61 -7.12 15.34
N THR A 535 -27.47 -7.52 16.61
CA THR A 535 -26.43 -6.96 17.50
C THR A 535 -25.02 -7.33 17.05
N GLY A 536 -24.83 -8.55 16.54
CA GLY A 536 -23.56 -9.00 15.95
C GLY A 536 -23.24 -8.34 14.62
N TYR A 537 -24.25 -8.07 13.77
CA TYR A 537 -24.05 -7.32 12.53
C TYR A 537 -23.53 -5.91 12.82
N LEU A 538 -24.18 -5.21 13.75
CA LEU A 538 -23.80 -3.85 14.14
C LEU A 538 -22.44 -3.81 14.86
N ALA A 539 -22.19 -4.74 15.79
CA ALA A 539 -20.90 -4.84 16.49
C ALA A 539 -19.74 -5.15 15.53
N THR A 540 -19.93 -6.03 14.55
CA THR A 540 -18.91 -6.29 13.52
C THR A 540 -18.68 -5.06 12.65
N GLY A 541 -19.74 -4.32 12.31
CA GLY A 541 -19.62 -3.03 11.62
C GLY A 541 -18.77 -2.02 12.40
N ILE A 542 -19.05 -1.84 13.69
CA ILE A 542 -18.28 -0.95 14.57
C ILE A 542 -16.81 -1.36 14.64
N VAL A 543 -16.52 -2.66 14.77
CA VAL A 543 -15.15 -3.19 14.85
C VAL A 543 -14.42 -3.08 13.51
N ALA A 544 -15.08 -3.29 12.37
CA ALA A 544 -14.47 -3.14 11.05
C ALA A 544 -14.35 -1.67 10.58
N GLY A 545 -15.12 -0.76 11.18
CA GLY A 545 -15.18 0.65 10.82
C GLY A 545 -13.90 1.44 11.08
N PRO A 546 -13.89 2.74 10.70
CA PRO A 546 -12.69 3.57 10.65
C PRO A 546 -12.08 3.87 12.02
N TYR A 547 -12.85 3.70 13.10
CA TYR A 547 -12.45 4.02 14.47
C TYR A 547 -11.90 2.83 15.28
N VAL A 548 -11.85 1.61 14.71
CA VAL A 548 -11.34 0.41 15.42
C VAL A 548 -10.30 -0.35 14.60
N LEU A 549 -10.69 -1.03 13.51
CA LEU A 549 -9.74 -1.75 12.64
C LEU A 549 -9.40 -1.02 11.34
N GLY A 550 -10.19 -0.02 10.93
CA GLY A 550 -9.94 0.72 9.69
C GLY A 550 -10.15 -0.07 8.39
N LEU A 551 -10.85 -1.21 8.44
CA LEU A 551 -11.11 -2.07 7.28
C LEU A 551 -12.13 -1.49 6.31
N ILE A 552 -12.94 -0.53 6.77
CA ILE A 552 -13.79 0.34 5.96
C ILE A 552 -13.48 1.77 6.38
N THR A 553 -12.99 2.59 5.46
CA THR A 553 -12.67 4.00 5.70
C THR A 553 -13.90 4.91 5.68
N THR A 554 -13.77 6.13 6.21
CA THR A 554 -14.85 7.15 6.19
C THR A 554 -15.28 7.57 4.79
N ASN A 555 -14.39 7.50 3.80
CA ASN A 555 -14.76 7.76 2.40
C ASN A 555 -15.53 6.58 1.79
N GLU A 556 -15.15 5.33 2.12
CA GLU A 556 -15.85 4.13 1.66
C GLU A 556 -17.27 4.05 2.23
N THR A 557 -17.51 4.40 3.51
CA THR A 557 -18.88 4.41 4.06
C THR A 557 -19.81 5.38 3.33
N LEU A 558 -19.28 6.49 2.78
CA LEU A 558 -20.04 7.42 1.94
C LEU A 558 -20.31 6.85 0.54
N GLN A 559 -19.34 6.19 -0.08
CA GLN A 559 -19.54 5.48 -1.36
C GLN A 559 -20.56 4.33 -1.25
N MET A 560 -20.70 3.70 -0.08
CA MET A 560 -21.65 2.61 0.16
C MET A 560 -23.13 3.02 0.20
N ARG A 561 -23.47 4.29 -0.07
CA ARG A 561 -24.85 4.82 -0.07
C ARG A 561 -25.85 3.94 -0.84
N PHE A 562 -25.45 3.32 -1.96
CA PHE A 562 -26.29 2.36 -2.68
C PHE A 562 -26.79 1.19 -1.80
N VAL A 563 -25.95 0.65 -0.92
CA VAL A 563 -26.30 -0.44 0.00
C VAL A 563 -27.32 0.04 1.03
N ASP A 564 -27.17 1.26 1.56
CA ASP A 564 -28.15 1.88 2.46
C ASP A 564 -29.51 2.10 1.77
N GLU A 565 -29.54 2.69 0.58
CA GLU A 565 -30.79 3.01 -0.13
C GLU A 565 -31.54 1.75 -0.57
N VAL A 566 -30.85 0.73 -1.11
CA VAL A 566 -31.42 -0.60 -1.38
C VAL A 566 -31.99 -1.23 -0.10
N SER A 567 -31.29 -1.08 1.02
CA SER A 567 -31.71 -1.65 2.30
C SER A 567 -32.93 -0.94 2.88
N LEU A 568 -32.96 0.39 2.86
CA LEU A 568 -34.08 1.21 3.33
C LEU A 568 -35.34 0.97 2.48
N ALA A 569 -35.18 0.84 1.16
CA ALA A 569 -36.27 0.47 0.26
C ALA A 569 -36.87 -0.90 0.60
N TYR A 570 -36.03 -1.92 0.80
CA TYR A 570 -36.45 -3.24 1.26
C TYR A 570 -37.10 -3.20 2.65
N ILE A 571 -36.52 -2.46 3.61
CA ILE A 571 -37.05 -2.31 4.98
C ILE A 571 -38.45 -1.68 4.94
N GLY A 572 -38.65 -0.63 4.16
CA GLY A 572 -39.96 0.00 3.95
C GLY A 572 -40.97 -0.99 3.38
N LEU A 573 -40.64 -1.68 2.29
CA LEU A 573 -41.52 -2.66 1.64
C LEU A 573 -41.83 -3.86 2.58
N ALA A 574 -40.85 -4.35 3.32
CA ALA A 574 -41.00 -5.45 4.28
C ALA A 574 -41.74 -5.03 5.58
N ALA A 575 -41.70 -3.75 5.97
CA ALA A 575 -42.54 -3.20 7.04
C ALA A 575 -43.99 -3.05 6.55
N GLY A 576 -44.19 -2.49 5.35
CA GLY A 576 -45.49 -2.37 4.70
C GLY A 576 -46.20 -3.72 4.57
N ALA A 577 -45.49 -4.75 4.13
CA ALA A 577 -46.02 -6.11 3.99
C ALA A 577 -46.46 -6.78 5.32
N LYS A 578 -46.26 -6.14 6.48
CA LYS A 578 -46.76 -6.61 7.79
C LYS A 578 -48.11 -6.00 8.19
N LEU A 579 -48.58 -4.96 7.51
CA LEU A 579 -49.88 -4.30 7.75
C LEU A 579 -51.05 -5.18 7.28
N HIS A 580 -51.39 -6.25 8.00
CA HIS A 580 -52.47 -7.16 7.59
C HIS A 580 -53.86 -6.61 7.94
N TRP A 581 -54.47 -5.90 6.99
CA TRP A 581 -55.74 -5.17 7.16
C TRP A 581 -56.90 -6.06 7.66
N SER A 582 -56.99 -7.31 7.19
CA SER A 582 -58.12 -8.20 7.51
C SER A 582 -58.15 -8.70 8.96
N GLU A 583 -57.00 -8.73 9.62
CA GLU A 583 -56.83 -9.02 11.05
C GLU A 583 -56.94 -7.72 11.86
N MET A 584 -56.15 -6.70 11.51
CA MET A 584 -56.12 -5.42 12.23
C MET A 584 -57.50 -4.76 12.34
N ARG A 585 -58.33 -4.80 11.28
CA ARG A 585 -59.66 -4.16 11.29
C ARG A 585 -60.58 -4.63 12.43
N ARG A 586 -60.39 -5.85 12.95
CA ARG A 586 -61.21 -6.43 14.03
C ARG A 586 -60.90 -5.83 15.40
N LYS A 587 -59.69 -5.27 15.58
CA LYS A 587 -59.17 -4.71 16.83
C LYS A 587 -58.71 -3.26 16.70
N LEU A 588 -58.92 -2.63 15.53
CA LEU A 588 -58.37 -1.33 15.17
C LEU A 588 -58.65 -0.22 16.20
N LYS A 589 -59.83 -0.19 16.83
CA LYS A 589 -60.15 0.79 17.88
C LYS A 589 -59.19 0.72 19.08
N SER A 590 -58.82 -0.50 19.50
CA SER A 590 -57.88 -0.74 20.59
C SER A 590 -56.44 -0.45 20.15
N ILE A 591 -56.06 -0.95 18.97
CA ILE A 591 -54.72 -0.74 18.39
C ILE A 591 -54.43 0.76 18.23
N VAL A 592 -55.33 1.53 17.61
CA VAL A 592 -55.18 2.98 17.44
C VAL A 592 -55.17 3.72 18.77
N CYS A 593 -55.98 3.31 19.75
CA CYS A 593 -55.99 3.95 21.07
C CYS A 593 -54.66 3.76 21.82
N VAL A 594 -54.11 2.54 21.81
CA VAL A 594 -52.79 2.26 22.41
C VAL A 594 -51.68 2.96 21.64
N THR A 595 -51.70 2.94 20.30
CA THR A 595 -50.70 3.65 19.48
C THR A 595 -50.73 5.17 19.75
N LEU A 596 -51.91 5.79 19.86
CA LEU A 596 -52.04 7.23 20.13
C LEU A 596 -51.48 7.62 21.51
N TRP A 597 -51.77 6.83 22.55
CA TRP A 597 -51.24 7.12 23.89
C TRP A 597 -49.74 6.84 24.01
N LEU A 598 -49.23 5.79 23.34
CA LEU A 598 -47.79 5.58 23.16
C LEU A 598 -47.13 6.79 22.48
N THR A 599 -47.60 7.18 21.29
CA THR A 599 -47.02 8.30 20.54
C THR A 599 -47.09 9.61 21.33
N PHE A 600 -48.19 9.89 22.04
CA PHE A 600 -48.32 11.08 22.89
C PHE A 600 -47.29 11.11 24.02
N PHE A 601 -47.23 10.08 24.87
CA PHE A 601 -46.31 10.08 26.01
C PHE A 601 -44.85 10.05 25.57
N GLU A 602 -44.50 9.26 24.54
CA GLU A 602 -43.12 9.17 24.05
C GLU A 602 -42.66 10.45 23.34
N TYR A 603 -43.54 11.10 22.58
CA TYR A 603 -43.22 12.39 21.95
C TYR A 603 -42.95 13.47 23.00
N ILE A 604 -43.84 13.63 23.97
CA ILE A 604 -43.73 14.67 25.00
C ILE A 604 -42.55 14.40 25.94
N VAL A 605 -42.40 13.17 26.46
CA VAL A 605 -41.28 12.83 27.37
C VAL A 605 -39.94 12.83 26.63
N GLY A 606 -39.89 12.35 25.38
CA GLY A 606 -38.67 12.39 24.56
C GLY A 606 -38.22 13.83 24.29
N THR A 607 -39.14 14.68 23.82
CA THR A 607 -38.89 16.12 23.57
C THR A 607 -38.43 16.81 24.87
N LEU A 608 -39.14 16.61 25.98
CA LEU A 608 -38.80 17.21 27.27
C LEU A 608 -37.45 16.73 27.81
N THR A 609 -37.10 15.45 27.62
CA THR A 609 -35.79 14.93 28.05
C THR A 609 -34.65 15.64 27.32
N ILE A 610 -34.79 15.88 26.01
CA ILE A 610 -33.76 16.58 25.22
C ILE A 610 -33.69 18.06 25.60
N ILE A 611 -34.81 18.74 25.84
CA ILE A 611 -34.82 20.13 26.34
C ILE A 611 -34.06 20.24 27.67
N VAL A 612 -34.31 19.33 28.61
CA VAL A 612 -33.62 19.29 29.91
C VAL A 612 -32.13 18.93 29.76
N LEU A 613 -31.78 18.08 28.79
CA LEU A 613 -30.39 17.68 28.53
C LEU A 613 -29.64 18.61 27.57
N ALA A 614 -30.28 19.64 26.99
CA ALA A 614 -29.69 20.50 25.97
C ALA A 614 -28.39 21.19 26.44
N ASN A 615 -28.32 21.59 27.71
CA ASN A 615 -27.13 22.19 28.29
C ASN A 615 -25.95 21.20 28.49
N TYR A 616 -26.20 19.89 28.39
CA TYR A 616 -25.17 18.83 28.45
C TYR A 616 -24.83 18.26 27.07
N LEU A 617 -25.59 18.62 26.02
CA LEU A 617 -25.37 18.19 24.65
C LEU A 617 -24.59 19.28 23.91
N VAL A 618 -23.31 19.03 23.63
CA VAL A 618 -22.39 20.00 23.00
C VAL A 618 -23.00 20.67 21.76
N PHE A 619 -23.60 19.89 20.86
CA PHE A 619 -24.22 20.40 19.63
C PHE A 619 -25.52 21.23 19.84
N LEU A 620 -26.03 21.33 21.07
CA LEU A 620 -27.17 22.17 21.44
C LEU A 620 -26.79 23.38 22.31
N GLN A 621 -25.55 23.46 22.81
CA GLN A 621 -25.10 24.55 23.67
C GLN A 621 -25.07 25.89 22.93
N SER A 622 -24.64 25.90 21.66
CA SER A 622 -24.54 27.09 20.79
C SER A 622 -25.79 27.38 19.96
N THR A 623 -26.71 26.43 19.78
CA THR A 623 -27.96 26.65 19.01
C THR A 623 -28.90 27.64 19.70
N THR A 624 -29.73 28.35 18.92
CA THR A 624 -30.71 29.31 19.46
C THR A 624 -31.86 28.60 20.20
N SER A 625 -32.61 29.33 21.05
CA SER A 625 -33.71 28.74 21.83
C SER A 625 -34.78 28.07 20.95
N THR A 626 -35.09 28.63 19.78
CA THR A 626 -36.02 28.06 18.79
C THR A 626 -35.48 26.79 18.15
N GLU A 627 -34.20 26.77 17.76
CA GLU A 627 -33.50 25.60 17.23
C GLU A 627 -33.49 24.44 18.23
N ARG A 628 -33.20 24.72 19.51
CA ARG A 628 -33.23 23.71 20.59
C ARG A 628 -34.60 23.03 20.67
N TYR A 629 -35.70 23.78 20.56
CA TYR A 629 -37.05 23.20 20.54
C TYR A 629 -37.30 22.36 19.29
N ALA A 630 -36.92 22.83 18.09
CA ALA A 630 -37.09 22.09 16.84
C ALA A 630 -36.33 20.75 16.84
N ILE A 631 -35.05 20.77 17.21
CA ILE A 631 -34.21 19.56 17.31
C ILE A 631 -34.72 18.62 18.41
N SER A 632 -35.23 19.15 19.52
CA SER A 632 -35.88 18.35 20.57
C SER A 632 -37.15 17.65 20.07
N MET A 633 -37.97 18.32 19.26
CA MET A 633 -39.18 17.72 18.68
C MET A 633 -38.85 16.62 17.66
N LEU A 634 -37.81 16.80 16.85
CA LEU A 634 -37.27 15.72 16.01
C LEU A 634 -36.83 14.52 16.86
N ALA A 635 -36.06 14.73 17.93
CA ALA A 635 -35.65 13.64 18.82
C ALA A 635 -36.84 12.95 19.52
N GLY A 636 -37.85 13.71 19.96
CA GLY A 636 -39.11 13.18 20.51
C GLY A 636 -39.87 12.30 19.50
N CYS A 637 -39.95 12.72 18.24
CA CYS A 637 -40.50 11.92 17.14
C CYS A 637 -39.74 10.59 16.97
N MET A 638 -38.41 10.64 17.02
CA MET A 638 -37.53 9.49 16.82
C MET A 638 -37.62 8.44 17.94
N MET A 639 -38.01 8.82 19.17
CA MET A 639 -38.21 7.87 20.28
C MET A 639 -39.38 6.90 20.04
N ILE A 640 -40.45 7.36 19.37
CA ILE A 640 -41.69 6.60 19.17
C ILE A 640 -41.49 5.33 18.32
N ALA A 641 -40.52 5.37 17.40
CA ALA A 641 -40.30 4.33 16.39
C ALA A 641 -39.90 2.97 16.99
N ARG A 642 -40.21 1.89 16.26
CA ARG A 642 -40.12 0.51 16.77
C ARG A 642 -39.36 -0.42 15.84
N SER A 643 -39.47 -1.72 16.10
CA SER A 643 -38.88 -2.78 15.28
C SER A 643 -39.81 -4.00 15.19
N PRO A 644 -40.76 -4.00 14.23
CA PRO A 644 -41.55 -5.18 13.91
C PRO A 644 -40.71 -6.28 13.21
N SER A 645 -39.41 -6.06 12.93
CA SER A 645 -38.46 -7.14 12.56
C SER A 645 -37.86 -7.80 13.81
N SER A 646 -37.35 -7.03 14.77
CA SER A 646 -36.86 -7.57 16.06
C SER A 646 -37.97 -8.28 16.82
N ALA A 647 -39.19 -7.72 16.84
CA ALA A 647 -40.32 -8.35 17.49
C ALA A 647 -40.72 -9.68 16.83
N LEU A 648 -40.82 -9.71 15.49
CA LEU A 648 -41.16 -10.92 14.75
C LEU A 648 -40.11 -12.03 14.94
N ALA A 649 -38.82 -11.69 15.00
CA ALA A 649 -37.76 -12.67 15.22
C ALA A 649 -37.92 -13.40 16.57
N VAL A 650 -38.22 -12.68 17.66
CA VAL A 650 -38.48 -13.28 18.98
C VAL A 650 -39.78 -14.10 18.96
N ILE A 651 -40.83 -13.61 18.29
CA ILE A 651 -42.12 -14.31 18.17
C ILE A 651 -41.96 -15.64 17.42
N GLU A 652 -41.21 -15.68 16.33
CA GLU A 652 -40.91 -16.92 15.60
C GLU A 652 -40.01 -17.87 16.41
N GLU A 653 -38.97 -17.36 17.07
CA GLU A 653 -38.05 -18.16 17.89
C GLU A 653 -38.74 -18.83 19.09
N THR A 654 -39.69 -18.12 19.71
CA THR A 654 -40.53 -18.63 20.81
C THR A 654 -41.77 -19.39 20.33
N GLY A 655 -42.02 -19.46 19.01
CA GLY A 655 -43.24 -20.02 18.45
C GLY A 655 -44.53 -19.36 18.96
N SER A 656 -44.45 -18.10 19.41
CA SER A 656 -45.55 -17.43 20.11
C SER A 656 -46.74 -17.18 19.21
N GLN A 657 -47.93 -17.58 19.65
CA GLN A 657 -49.19 -17.38 18.94
C GLN A 657 -50.34 -17.21 19.93
N GLY A 658 -50.93 -16.02 19.93
CA GLY A 658 -52.08 -15.70 20.77
C GLY A 658 -52.53 -14.27 20.59
N HIS A 659 -53.57 -13.87 21.33
CA HIS A 659 -54.18 -12.56 21.15
C HIS A 659 -53.21 -11.43 21.50
N PHE A 660 -52.41 -11.59 22.55
CA PHE A 660 -51.45 -10.58 22.99
C PHE A 660 -50.34 -10.37 21.95
N THR A 661 -49.81 -11.46 21.39
CA THR A 661 -48.79 -11.45 20.32
C THR A 661 -49.27 -10.69 19.09
N THR A 662 -50.46 -11.02 18.56
CA THR A 662 -51.01 -10.34 17.38
C THR A 662 -51.33 -8.87 17.67
N PHE A 663 -51.81 -8.55 18.88
CA PHE A 663 -52.11 -7.18 19.28
C PHE A 663 -50.83 -6.32 19.36
N LEU A 664 -49.83 -6.80 20.10
CA LEU A 664 -48.54 -6.14 20.26
C LEU A 664 -47.84 -5.90 18.91
N PHE A 665 -47.81 -6.92 18.06
CA PHE A 665 -47.28 -6.82 16.71
C PHE A 665 -48.03 -5.74 15.88
N SER A 666 -49.37 -5.75 15.90
CA SER A 666 -50.19 -4.77 15.19
C SER A 666 -49.94 -3.32 15.64
N VAL A 667 -49.73 -3.11 16.95
CA VAL A 667 -49.36 -1.80 17.50
C VAL A 667 -47.97 -1.39 17.02
N THR A 668 -46.95 -2.27 17.10
CA THR A 668 -45.59 -1.93 16.65
C THR A 668 -45.51 -1.56 15.17
N VAL A 669 -46.27 -2.24 14.30
CA VAL A 669 -46.31 -1.92 12.87
C VAL A 669 -47.02 -0.58 12.61
N LEU A 670 -48.05 -0.24 13.41
CA LEU A 670 -48.73 1.06 13.28
C LEU A 670 -47.87 2.24 13.78
N CYS A 671 -47.06 2.04 14.82
CA CYS A 671 -46.11 3.06 15.31
C CYS A 671 -45.15 3.51 14.20
N ASP A 672 -44.59 2.58 13.42
CA ASP A 672 -43.64 2.92 12.34
C ASP A 672 -44.29 3.77 11.23
N VAL A 673 -45.58 3.55 10.93
CA VAL A 673 -46.36 4.40 9.99
C VAL A 673 -46.52 5.81 10.55
N VAL A 674 -46.89 5.93 11.84
CA VAL A 674 -47.11 7.23 12.49
C VAL A 674 -45.83 8.04 12.56
N VAL A 675 -44.66 7.42 12.76
CA VAL A 675 -43.39 8.14 12.81
C VAL A 675 -42.98 8.70 11.45
N ILE A 676 -43.21 8.00 10.33
CA ILE A 676 -42.89 8.57 9.00
C ILE A 676 -43.71 9.84 8.75
N VAL A 677 -45.00 9.83 9.11
CA VAL A 677 -45.88 11.01 9.02
C VAL A 677 -45.41 12.13 9.96
N LEU A 678 -45.17 11.81 11.23
CA LEU A 678 -44.76 12.79 12.24
C LEU A 678 -43.33 13.32 12.02
N PHE A 679 -42.47 12.57 11.34
CA PHE A 679 -41.14 13.01 10.93
C PHE A 679 -41.23 14.12 9.89
N ASN A 680 -41.96 13.94 8.78
CA ASN A 680 -42.04 14.98 7.74
C ASN A 680 -42.74 16.26 8.29
N VAL A 681 -43.72 16.12 9.20
CA VAL A 681 -44.29 17.26 9.96
C VAL A 681 -43.21 17.99 10.79
N ASN A 682 -42.41 17.27 11.57
CA ASN A 682 -41.35 17.89 12.37
C ASN A 682 -40.18 18.43 11.53
N ASN A 683 -39.93 17.84 10.36
CA ASN A 683 -38.96 18.36 9.41
C ASN A 683 -39.42 19.71 8.84
N MET A 684 -40.68 19.84 8.40
CA MET A 684 -41.27 21.12 7.98
C MET A 684 -41.19 22.18 9.09
N ILE A 685 -41.48 21.81 10.34
CA ILE A 685 -41.37 22.71 11.50
C ILE A 685 -39.90 23.13 11.74
N THR A 686 -38.96 22.20 11.58
CA THR A 686 -37.52 22.45 11.80
C THR A 686 -36.92 23.32 10.70
N GLU A 687 -37.27 23.08 9.43
CA GLU A 687 -36.86 23.94 8.32
C GLU A 687 -37.41 25.36 8.43
N ALA A 688 -38.65 25.52 8.91
CA ALA A 688 -39.23 26.83 9.20
C ALA A 688 -38.44 27.59 10.29
N PHE A 689 -38.13 26.94 11.42
CA PHE A 689 -37.33 27.52 12.50
C PHE A 689 -35.85 27.72 12.16
N LEU A 690 -35.27 26.98 11.20
CA LEU A 690 -33.87 27.13 10.77
C LEU A 690 -33.66 28.13 9.62
N SER A 691 -34.73 28.52 8.92
CA SER A 691 -34.65 29.38 7.72
C SER A 691 -35.32 30.76 7.90
N ASP A 692 -35.79 31.09 9.10
CA ASP A 692 -36.70 32.21 9.41
C ASP A 692 -37.92 32.33 8.48
N LYS A 693 -38.35 31.19 7.92
CA LYS A 693 -39.53 31.11 7.04
C LYS A 693 -40.76 30.86 7.88
N SER A 694 -41.73 31.77 7.81
CA SER A 694 -43.04 31.54 8.40
C SER A 694 -43.73 30.34 7.74
N VAL A 695 -44.38 29.49 8.55
CA VAL A 695 -45.12 28.32 8.05
C VAL A 695 -46.33 28.81 7.25
N SER A 696 -46.20 28.80 5.93
CA SER A 696 -47.25 29.21 5.00
C SER A 696 -48.31 28.11 4.86
N SER A 697 -49.55 28.50 4.54
CA SER A 697 -50.58 27.56 4.10
C SER A 697 -50.17 26.79 2.85
N ALA A 698 -49.28 27.36 2.02
CA ALA A 698 -48.65 26.67 0.90
C ALA A 698 -47.78 25.48 1.36
N SER A 699 -46.94 25.67 2.38
CA SER A 699 -46.05 24.62 2.92
C SER A 699 -46.84 23.46 3.55
N VAL A 700 -47.96 23.77 4.21
CA VAL A 700 -48.86 22.74 4.75
C VAL A 700 -49.58 21.98 3.62
N LEU A 701 -49.99 22.67 2.54
CA LEU A 701 -50.59 22.05 1.36
C LEU A 701 -49.57 21.19 0.59
N GLU A 702 -48.31 21.62 0.52
CA GLU A 702 -47.19 20.91 -0.08
C GLU A 702 -46.91 19.60 0.68
N LEU A 703 -46.82 19.64 2.01
CA LEU A 703 -46.68 18.45 2.88
C LEU A 703 -47.84 17.45 2.73
N VAL A 704 -49.09 17.95 2.68
CA VAL A 704 -50.27 17.11 2.43
C VAL A 704 -50.27 16.54 1.01
N GLY A 705 -49.76 17.30 0.04
CA GLY A 705 -49.53 16.87 -1.33
C GLY A 705 -48.50 15.75 -1.43
N GLU A 706 -47.31 15.94 -0.85
CA GLU A 706 -46.23 14.94 -0.76
C GLU A 706 -46.78 13.61 -0.24
N MET A 707 -47.44 13.62 0.93
CA MET A 707 -48.00 12.40 1.52
C MET A 707 -49.10 11.77 0.63
N GLY A 708 -50.00 12.57 0.07
CA GLY A 708 -51.09 12.09 -0.79
C GLY A 708 -50.58 11.45 -2.08
N ILE A 709 -49.62 12.10 -2.75
CA ILE A 709 -48.98 11.62 -3.99
C ILE A 709 -48.14 10.38 -3.67
N SER A 710 -47.40 10.35 -2.55
CA SER A 710 -46.62 9.18 -2.11
C SER A 710 -47.48 7.94 -1.87
N ILE A 711 -48.65 8.11 -1.24
CA ILE A 711 -49.64 7.03 -1.09
C ILE A 711 -50.15 6.59 -2.48
N GLY A 712 -50.49 7.54 -3.35
CA GLY A 712 -50.96 7.25 -4.71
C GLY A 712 -49.97 6.44 -5.53
N VAL A 713 -48.72 6.90 -5.62
CA VAL A 713 -47.64 6.22 -6.36
C VAL A 713 -47.34 4.85 -5.76
N GLY A 714 -47.26 4.73 -4.43
CA GLY A 714 -47.08 3.44 -3.75
C GLY A 714 -48.17 2.42 -4.09
N VAL A 715 -49.45 2.83 -4.08
CA VAL A 715 -50.59 1.96 -4.45
C VAL A 715 -50.54 1.57 -5.93
N VAL A 716 -50.28 2.52 -6.84
CA VAL A 716 -50.25 2.25 -8.29
C VAL A 716 -49.09 1.33 -8.65
N ALA A 717 -47.88 1.63 -8.19
CA ALA A 717 -46.68 0.83 -8.46
C ALA A 717 -46.81 -0.59 -7.91
N ALA A 718 -47.38 -0.76 -6.71
CA ALA A 718 -47.69 -2.07 -6.15
C ALA A 718 -48.67 -2.88 -7.01
N LYS A 719 -49.71 -2.25 -7.56
CA LYS A 719 -50.62 -2.93 -8.50
C LYS A 719 -49.91 -3.36 -9.77
N VAL A 720 -49.01 -2.53 -10.32
CA VAL A 720 -48.23 -2.87 -11.52
C VAL A 720 -47.29 -4.07 -11.24
N ILE A 721 -46.43 -4.00 -10.23
CA ILE A 721 -45.48 -5.10 -9.94
C ILE A 721 -46.20 -6.36 -9.43
N SER A 722 -47.41 -6.22 -8.86
CA SER A 722 -48.25 -7.37 -8.52
C SER A 722 -48.46 -8.28 -9.72
N TYR A 723 -48.77 -7.76 -10.93
CA TYR A 723 -48.93 -8.60 -12.13
C TYR A 723 -47.65 -9.40 -12.48
N VAL A 724 -46.47 -8.84 -12.22
CA VAL A 724 -45.18 -9.51 -12.44
C VAL A 724 -44.93 -10.60 -11.40
N ILE A 725 -45.14 -10.31 -10.12
CA ILE A 725 -44.97 -11.27 -9.01
C ILE A 725 -46.01 -12.40 -9.09
N LEU A 726 -47.23 -12.09 -9.54
CA LEU A 726 -48.33 -13.03 -9.78
C LEU A 726 -48.09 -13.95 -10.99
N TRP A 727 -47.04 -13.76 -11.80
CA TRP A 727 -46.70 -14.65 -12.90
C TRP A 727 -46.28 -16.02 -12.36
N ARG A 728 -47.27 -16.90 -12.18
CA ARG A 728 -47.15 -18.22 -11.57
C ARG A 728 -47.16 -19.28 -12.66
N THR A 729 -45.97 -19.63 -13.16
CA THR A 729 -45.76 -20.69 -14.16
C THR A 729 -46.40 -22.02 -13.71
N PRO A 730 -47.51 -22.50 -14.30
CA PRO A 730 -48.36 -23.54 -13.67
C PRO A 730 -47.80 -24.97 -13.62
N ARG A 731 -46.58 -25.21 -14.11
CA ARG A 731 -46.05 -26.56 -14.39
C ARG A 731 -44.69 -26.88 -13.76
N VAL A 732 -44.12 -26.01 -12.91
CA VAL A 732 -42.79 -26.23 -12.32
C VAL A 732 -42.88 -26.99 -10.98
N ARG A 733 -42.34 -28.21 -10.91
CA ARG A 733 -42.21 -28.98 -9.65
C ARG A 733 -41.31 -28.22 -8.65
N ARG A 734 -41.76 -28.07 -7.39
CA ARG A 734 -41.04 -27.37 -6.29
C ARG A 734 -39.60 -27.87 -6.01
N LYS A 735 -39.22 -29.09 -6.43
CA LYS A 735 -37.85 -29.64 -6.31
C LYS A 735 -36.94 -29.35 -7.53
N SER A 736 -37.42 -28.69 -8.57
CA SER A 736 -36.61 -28.40 -9.77
C SER A 736 -35.64 -27.23 -9.56
N ARG A 737 -34.43 -27.31 -10.17
CA ARG A 737 -33.50 -26.17 -10.24
C ARG A 737 -34.16 -24.91 -10.83
N LEU A 738 -35.10 -25.08 -11.78
CA LEU A 738 -35.86 -23.97 -12.37
C LEU A 738 -36.75 -23.25 -11.34
N TYR A 739 -37.28 -23.94 -10.33
CA TYR A 739 -38.06 -23.29 -9.26
C TYR A 739 -37.18 -22.40 -8.38
N VAL A 740 -35.94 -22.84 -8.10
CA VAL A 740 -34.95 -22.05 -7.35
C VAL A 740 -34.53 -20.82 -8.15
N LEU A 741 -34.25 -20.97 -9.45
CA LEU A 741 -33.89 -19.86 -10.33
C LEU A 741 -35.02 -18.82 -10.47
N LEU A 742 -36.26 -19.28 -10.68
CA LEU A 742 -37.43 -18.39 -10.72
C LEU A 742 -37.65 -17.66 -9.40
N ARG A 743 -37.39 -18.32 -8.26
CA ARG A 743 -37.47 -17.70 -6.93
C ARG A 743 -36.44 -16.59 -6.75
N LEU A 744 -35.18 -16.85 -7.10
CA LEU A 744 -34.11 -15.86 -7.08
C LEU A 744 -34.41 -14.68 -8.03
N GLY A 745 -34.94 -14.95 -9.23
CA GLY A 745 -35.42 -13.93 -10.16
C GLY A 745 -36.51 -13.03 -9.55
N LYS A 746 -37.53 -13.63 -8.91
CA LYS A 746 -38.56 -12.86 -8.19
C LYS A 746 -38.00 -12.04 -7.02
N GLN A 747 -37.00 -12.56 -6.30
CA GLN A 747 -36.32 -11.81 -5.22
C GLN A 747 -35.56 -10.60 -5.78
N ALA A 748 -34.78 -10.76 -6.85
CA ALA A 748 -34.09 -9.66 -7.53
C ALA A 748 -35.07 -8.60 -8.07
N VAL A 749 -36.19 -9.03 -8.67
CA VAL A 749 -37.25 -8.11 -9.16
C VAL A 749 -37.91 -7.34 -8.02
N ILE A 750 -38.16 -7.95 -6.85
CA ILE A 750 -38.72 -7.26 -5.69
C ILE A 750 -37.71 -6.26 -5.10
N LEU A 751 -36.43 -6.62 -5.03
CA LEU A 751 -35.36 -5.72 -4.58
C LEU A 751 -35.26 -4.48 -5.49
N LEU A 752 -35.17 -4.73 -6.80
CA LEU A 752 -35.02 -3.68 -7.81
C LEU A 752 -36.27 -2.80 -7.91
N PHE A 753 -37.48 -3.38 -7.79
CA PHE A 753 -38.72 -2.60 -7.70
C PHE A 753 -38.73 -1.65 -6.49
N GLY A 754 -38.37 -2.14 -5.30
CA GLY A 754 -38.29 -1.31 -4.10
C GLY A 754 -37.25 -0.19 -4.29
N PHE A 755 -36.06 -0.55 -4.75
CA PHE A 755 -34.98 0.39 -5.03
C PHE A 755 -35.38 1.47 -6.05
N SER A 756 -35.98 1.09 -7.18
CA SER A 756 -36.48 2.04 -8.18
C SER A 756 -37.57 2.96 -7.64
N LEU A 757 -38.45 2.49 -6.74
CA LEU A 757 -39.42 3.36 -6.05
C LEU A 757 -38.75 4.35 -5.10
N PHE A 758 -37.69 3.92 -4.40
CA PHE A 758 -36.96 4.77 -3.47
C PHE A 758 -36.19 5.87 -4.22
N VAL A 759 -35.48 5.52 -5.29
CA VAL A 759 -34.78 6.46 -6.17
C VAL A 759 -35.76 7.39 -6.89
N LEU A 760 -36.93 6.89 -7.34
CA LEU A 760 -37.98 7.74 -7.92
C LEU A 760 -38.51 8.77 -6.89
N GLY A 761 -38.63 8.39 -5.62
CA GLY A 761 -38.98 9.32 -4.55
C GLY A 761 -37.95 10.46 -4.43
N HIS A 762 -36.66 10.14 -4.44
CA HIS A 762 -35.59 11.15 -4.42
C HIS A 762 -35.57 12.03 -5.68
N LEU A 763 -35.76 11.44 -6.87
CA LEU A 763 -35.80 12.16 -8.15
C LEU A 763 -36.97 13.15 -8.26
N CYS A 764 -38.08 12.90 -7.56
CA CYS A 764 -39.28 13.72 -7.62
C CYS A 764 -39.49 14.59 -6.36
N ARG A 765 -38.44 14.93 -5.61
CA ARG A 765 -38.52 15.96 -4.55
C ARG A 765 -39.10 17.28 -5.08
N PRO A 766 -39.90 18.03 -4.29
CA PRO A 766 -40.40 17.72 -2.94
C PRO A 766 -41.68 16.84 -2.93
N TRP A 767 -42.11 16.29 -4.06
CA TRP A 767 -43.45 15.71 -4.24
C TRP A 767 -43.61 14.25 -3.76
N LEU A 768 -42.54 13.57 -3.35
CA LEU A 768 -42.55 12.16 -2.93
C LEU A 768 -41.63 11.86 -1.74
N GLU A 769 -42.15 11.17 -0.73
CA GLU A 769 -41.40 10.61 0.40
C GLU A 769 -40.98 9.15 0.09
N PRO A 770 -39.67 8.85 -0.11
CA PRO A 770 -39.21 7.54 -0.57
C PRO A 770 -39.63 6.36 0.32
N LEU A 771 -39.54 6.52 1.65
CA LEU A 771 -39.90 5.50 2.63
C LEU A 771 -41.41 5.22 2.63
N MET A 772 -42.22 6.27 2.49
CA MET A 772 -43.69 6.17 2.45
C MET A 772 -44.16 5.43 1.19
N CYS A 773 -43.59 5.77 0.02
CA CYS A 773 -43.83 5.05 -1.23
C CYS A 773 -43.55 3.54 -1.09
N CYS A 774 -42.40 3.17 -0.53
CA CYS A 774 -42.01 1.77 -0.34
C CYS A 774 -42.93 1.04 0.65
N MET A 775 -43.29 1.67 1.77
CA MET A 775 -44.17 1.08 2.79
C MET A 775 -45.61 0.91 2.28
N VAL A 776 -46.17 1.91 1.61
CA VAL A 776 -47.51 1.81 1.01
C VAL A 776 -47.52 0.77 -0.11
N ALA A 777 -46.45 0.65 -0.89
CA ALA A 777 -46.33 -0.38 -1.91
C ALA A 777 -46.30 -1.80 -1.30
N GLY A 778 -45.50 -2.02 -0.25
CA GLY A 778 -45.45 -3.30 0.47
C GLY A 778 -46.80 -3.69 1.10
N ALA A 779 -47.49 -2.73 1.71
CA ALA A 779 -48.82 -2.93 2.29
C ALA A 779 -49.87 -3.27 1.22
N THR A 780 -49.83 -2.59 0.08
CA THR A 780 -50.72 -2.86 -1.05
C THR A 780 -50.46 -4.25 -1.62
N LEU A 781 -49.19 -4.62 -1.88
CA LEU A 781 -48.81 -5.94 -2.39
C LEU A 781 -49.30 -7.10 -1.53
N TYR A 782 -49.22 -6.96 -0.21
CA TYR A 782 -49.64 -8.00 0.73
C TYR A 782 -51.16 -8.12 0.85
N ASN A 783 -51.90 -7.00 0.89
CA ASN A 783 -53.35 -7.03 1.11
C ASN A 783 -54.17 -7.28 -0.16
N TRP A 784 -53.72 -6.78 -1.32
CA TRP A 784 -54.48 -6.80 -2.59
C TRP A 784 -54.76 -8.22 -3.11
N ASN A 785 -53.87 -9.18 -2.82
CA ASN A 785 -53.86 -10.50 -3.43
C ASN A 785 -54.45 -11.62 -2.55
N PRO A 786 -54.97 -12.72 -3.16
CA PRO A 786 -55.46 -13.89 -2.44
C PRO A 786 -54.35 -14.69 -1.73
N THR A 787 -54.75 -15.51 -0.75
CA THR A 787 -53.91 -16.08 0.31
C THR A 787 -52.60 -16.70 -0.16
N SER A 788 -52.62 -17.54 -1.21
CA SER A 788 -51.42 -18.25 -1.69
C SER A 788 -50.30 -17.33 -2.18
N ASN A 789 -50.62 -16.09 -2.57
CA ASN A 789 -49.63 -15.12 -3.04
C ASN A 789 -49.02 -14.31 -1.87
N ARG A 790 -49.72 -14.24 -0.73
CA ARG A 790 -49.22 -13.65 0.52
C ARG A 790 -48.14 -14.55 1.14
N GLU A 791 -48.35 -15.87 1.08
CA GLU A 791 -47.33 -16.87 1.42
C GLU A 791 -46.11 -16.78 0.50
N GLU A 792 -46.29 -16.62 -0.81
CA GLU A 792 -45.17 -16.47 -1.74
C GLU A 792 -44.39 -15.18 -1.47
N LEU A 793 -45.07 -14.04 -1.29
CA LEU A 793 -44.43 -12.76 -0.94
C LEU A 793 -43.70 -12.82 0.41
N SER A 794 -44.33 -13.37 1.47
CA SER A 794 -43.70 -13.46 2.79
C SER A 794 -42.48 -14.38 2.78
N LEU A 795 -42.52 -15.48 2.01
CA LEU A 795 -41.35 -16.35 1.79
C LEU A 795 -40.24 -15.64 1.02
N LEU A 796 -40.56 -14.91 -0.06
CA LEU A 796 -39.57 -14.17 -0.85
C LEU A 796 -38.85 -13.13 0.03
N LEU A 797 -39.62 -12.29 0.75
CA LEU A 797 -39.09 -11.28 1.67
C LEU A 797 -38.27 -11.92 2.80
N LYS A 798 -38.78 -12.97 3.47
CA LYS A 798 -38.08 -13.64 4.58
C LYS A 798 -36.72 -14.21 4.17
N ASN A 799 -36.59 -14.69 2.93
CA ASN A 799 -35.33 -15.23 2.41
C ASN A 799 -34.36 -14.15 1.91
N MET A 800 -34.80 -12.88 1.82
CA MET A 800 -33.94 -11.72 1.54
C MET A 800 -33.50 -10.99 2.82
N ALA A 801 -34.28 -11.13 3.90
CA ALA A 801 -34.08 -10.44 5.18
C ALA A 801 -32.65 -10.61 5.73
N ASP A 802 -32.13 -11.84 5.80
CA ASP A 802 -30.78 -12.08 6.32
C ASP A 802 -29.71 -11.35 5.49
N PHE A 803 -29.79 -11.35 4.15
CA PHE A 803 -28.81 -10.67 3.28
C PHE A 803 -28.88 -9.13 3.44
N VAL A 804 -30.08 -8.56 3.38
CA VAL A 804 -30.26 -7.10 3.48
C VAL A 804 -29.92 -6.59 4.88
N TYR A 805 -30.29 -7.32 5.93
CA TYR A 805 -29.95 -6.95 7.31
C TYR A 805 -28.46 -7.08 7.60
N VAL A 806 -27.75 -8.07 7.04
CA VAL A 806 -26.28 -8.11 7.10
C VAL A 806 -25.70 -6.83 6.52
N GLY A 807 -26.07 -6.44 5.28
CA GLY A 807 -25.57 -5.21 4.66
C GLY A 807 -25.88 -3.97 5.49
N PHE A 808 -27.15 -3.69 5.72
CA PHE A 808 -27.62 -2.48 6.41
C PHE A 808 -27.01 -2.27 7.80
N PHE A 809 -27.09 -3.29 8.68
CA PHE A 809 -26.63 -3.12 10.06
C PHE A 809 -25.10 -3.12 10.16
N THR A 810 -24.38 -3.77 9.25
CA THR A 810 -22.91 -3.69 9.21
C THR A 810 -22.45 -2.31 8.73
N LEU A 811 -23.08 -1.75 7.69
CA LEU A 811 -22.78 -0.40 7.20
C LEU A 811 -23.18 0.69 8.21
N THR A 812 -24.33 0.53 8.87
CA THR A 812 -24.74 1.40 9.99
C THR A 812 -23.70 1.38 11.11
N GLY A 813 -23.17 0.20 11.45
CA GLY A 813 -22.14 0.05 12.48
C GLY A 813 -20.81 0.69 12.10
N ALA A 814 -20.36 0.51 10.85
CA ALA A 814 -19.15 1.13 10.33
C ALA A 814 -19.28 2.66 10.16
N SER A 815 -20.51 3.19 10.08
CA SER A 815 -20.80 4.63 9.97
C SER A 815 -20.84 5.36 11.32
N LEU A 816 -20.53 4.71 12.45
CA LEU A 816 -20.61 5.32 13.78
C LEU A 816 -19.32 6.02 14.20
N GLU A 817 -19.47 7.30 14.53
CA GLU A 817 -18.43 8.16 15.12
C GLU A 817 -18.23 7.75 16.59
N LEU A 818 -17.26 6.88 16.84
CA LEU A 818 -17.13 6.17 18.13
C LEU A 818 -16.74 7.08 19.31
N ASP A 819 -15.98 8.13 19.05
CA ASP A 819 -15.65 9.14 20.06
C ASP A 819 -16.90 9.95 20.48
N MET A 820 -17.77 10.25 19.52
CA MET A 820 -19.08 10.86 19.77
C MET A 820 -20.06 9.89 20.42
N LEU A 821 -19.99 8.59 20.09
CA LEU A 821 -20.77 7.54 20.76
C LEU A 821 -20.44 7.45 22.26
N VAL A 822 -19.15 7.52 22.62
CA VAL A 822 -18.70 7.52 24.03
C VAL A 822 -19.14 8.79 24.76
N LYS A 823 -19.01 9.97 24.14
CA LYS A 823 -19.50 11.25 24.69
C LYS A 823 -21.02 11.24 24.89
N ALA A 824 -21.78 10.70 23.94
CA ALA A 824 -23.23 10.61 23.99
C ALA A 824 -23.76 9.50 24.93
N LEU A 825 -22.94 8.51 25.30
CA LEU A 825 -23.36 7.28 25.99
C LEU A 825 -24.21 7.54 27.24
N ALA A 826 -23.82 8.51 28.08
CA ALA A 826 -24.55 8.87 29.29
C ALA A 826 -25.93 9.49 28.98
N VAL A 827 -26.02 10.36 27.98
CA VAL A 827 -27.28 10.98 27.53
C VAL A 827 -28.19 9.93 26.90
N SER A 828 -27.64 9.06 26.04
CA SER A 828 -28.40 7.97 25.41
C SER A 828 -28.91 6.93 26.43
N LEU A 829 -28.21 6.71 27.55
CA LEU A 829 -28.70 5.90 28.66
C LEU A 829 -29.89 6.56 29.37
N VAL A 830 -29.80 7.87 29.67
CA VAL A 830 -30.93 8.62 30.25
C VAL A 830 -32.15 8.63 29.32
N LEU A 831 -31.94 8.86 28.02
CA LEU A 831 -33.00 8.80 27.00
C LEU A 831 -33.62 7.40 26.89
N CYS A 832 -32.83 6.33 27.00
CA CYS A 832 -33.36 4.96 27.05
C CYS A 832 -34.27 4.76 28.27
N ILE A 833 -33.88 5.25 29.46
CA ILE A 833 -34.66 5.15 30.70
C ILE A 833 -35.95 5.97 30.62
N THR A 834 -35.90 7.25 30.19
CA THR A 834 -37.11 8.09 30.09
C THR A 834 -38.05 7.59 28.99
N ARG A 835 -37.51 7.03 27.89
CA ARG A 835 -38.31 6.33 26.87
C ARG A 835 -39.01 5.09 27.45
N ILE A 836 -38.32 4.21 28.18
CA ILE A 836 -38.96 3.03 28.80
C ILE A 836 -40.08 3.45 29.76
N PHE A 837 -39.89 4.52 30.52
CA PHE A 837 -40.95 5.10 31.37
C PHE A 837 -42.14 5.66 30.56
N ALA A 838 -41.88 6.37 29.46
CA ALA A 838 -42.93 6.86 28.56
C ALA A 838 -43.72 5.72 27.88
N ILE A 839 -43.03 4.65 27.47
CA ILE A 839 -43.64 3.42 26.94
C ILE A 839 -44.54 2.76 27.99
N PHE A 840 -44.09 2.68 29.25
CA PHE A 840 -44.89 2.18 30.35
C PHE A 840 -46.19 2.99 30.53
N LEU A 841 -46.09 4.32 30.58
CA LEU A 841 -47.26 5.21 30.69
C LEU A 841 -48.20 5.07 29.50
N GLY A 842 -47.70 5.20 28.27
CA GLY A 842 -48.52 5.15 27.05
C GLY A 842 -49.20 3.81 26.82
N ALA A 843 -48.49 2.71 27.07
CA ALA A 843 -49.07 1.36 27.01
C ALA A 843 -50.17 1.18 28.07
N TYR A 844 -49.88 1.51 29.34
CA TYR A 844 -50.79 1.29 30.45
C TYR A 844 -52.05 2.16 30.36
N VAL A 845 -51.90 3.46 30.06
CA VAL A 845 -53.03 4.40 29.90
C VAL A 845 -53.84 4.02 28.66
N GLY A 846 -53.18 3.81 27.52
CA GLY A 846 -53.84 3.42 26.28
C GLY A 846 -54.63 2.12 26.41
N GLY A 847 -54.03 1.08 27.00
CA GLY A 847 -54.69 -0.22 27.17
C GLY A 847 -55.83 -0.19 28.19
N THR A 848 -55.76 0.69 29.19
CA THR A 848 -56.86 0.91 30.15
C THR A 848 -58.06 1.58 29.46
N ILE A 849 -57.81 2.62 28.66
CA ILE A 849 -58.85 3.33 27.90
C ILE A 849 -59.45 2.44 26.80
N ALA A 850 -58.62 1.61 26.15
CA ALA A 850 -59.03 0.60 25.18
C ALA A 850 -59.80 -0.59 25.80
N LYS A 851 -59.81 -0.71 27.14
CA LYS A 851 -60.41 -1.83 27.91
C LYS A 851 -59.83 -3.21 27.58
N GLU A 852 -58.51 -3.27 27.33
CA GLU A 852 -57.81 -4.56 27.20
C GLU A 852 -57.65 -5.26 28.56
N ASN A 853 -57.36 -6.57 28.53
CA ASN A 853 -57.23 -7.40 29.74
C ASN A 853 -56.20 -6.77 30.73
N PRO A 854 -56.58 -6.47 31.99
CA PRO A 854 -55.69 -5.79 32.94
C PRO A 854 -54.42 -6.58 33.28
N VAL A 855 -54.42 -7.92 33.14
CA VAL A 855 -53.22 -8.75 33.29
C VAL A 855 -52.24 -8.49 32.15
N HIS A 856 -52.73 -8.42 30.91
CA HIS A 856 -51.92 -8.17 29.73
C HIS A 856 -51.46 -6.70 29.66
N ASN A 857 -52.34 -5.77 30.04
CA ASN A 857 -52.05 -4.34 29.98
C ASN A 857 -50.83 -3.96 30.84
N LYS A 858 -50.79 -4.43 32.10
CA LYS A 858 -49.69 -4.18 33.06
C LYS A 858 -48.30 -4.60 32.58
N VAL A 859 -48.21 -5.54 31.63
CA VAL A 859 -46.92 -6.07 31.11
C VAL A 859 -46.67 -5.70 29.63
N SER A 860 -47.66 -5.15 28.94
CA SER A 860 -47.60 -4.86 27.49
C SER A 860 -46.39 -4.01 27.06
N TRP A 861 -46.01 -3.04 27.90
CA TRP A 861 -44.84 -2.18 27.72
C TRP A 861 -43.51 -2.95 27.49
N MET A 862 -43.35 -4.13 28.10
CA MET A 862 -42.11 -4.92 28.02
C MET A 862 -41.77 -5.33 26.58
N GLY A 863 -42.78 -5.58 25.75
CA GLY A 863 -42.59 -5.95 24.34
C GLY A 863 -42.57 -4.77 23.38
N TYR A 864 -42.82 -3.54 23.86
CA TYR A 864 -42.81 -2.32 23.05
C TYR A 864 -41.44 -1.61 23.00
N ILE A 865 -40.43 -2.12 23.71
CA ILE A 865 -39.12 -1.45 23.83
C ILE A 865 -38.28 -1.54 22.54
N THR A 866 -38.44 -2.59 21.72
CA THR A 866 -37.57 -2.84 20.55
C THR A 866 -37.63 -1.71 19.52
N GLN A 867 -36.46 -1.33 18.99
CA GLN A 867 -36.27 -0.22 18.04
C GLN A 867 -35.17 -0.59 17.03
N ALA A 868 -35.31 -0.25 15.74
CA ALA A 868 -34.32 -0.58 14.70
C ALA A 868 -34.46 0.28 13.42
N GLY A 869 -34.59 -0.38 12.26
CA GLY A 869 -34.25 0.18 10.93
C GLY A 869 -34.95 1.47 10.53
N VAL A 870 -36.21 1.70 10.92
CA VAL A 870 -36.92 2.96 10.59
C VAL A 870 -36.27 4.15 11.31
N THR A 871 -35.93 4.01 12.61
CA THR A 871 -35.18 5.03 13.35
C THR A 871 -33.79 5.26 12.75
N LEU A 872 -33.09 4.18 12.35
CA LEU A 872 -31.74 4.30 11.78
C LEU A 872 -31.76 5.03 10.44
N GLY A 873 -32.72 4.70 9.56
CA GLY A 873 -32.91 5.38 8.28
C GLY A 873 -33.31 6.86 8.43
N LEU A 874 -34.20 7.18 9.36
CA LEU A 874 -34.59 8.57 9.64
C LEU A 874 -33.47 9.37 10.33
N ALA A 875 -32.61 8.72 11.12
CA ALA A 875 -31.41 9.35 11.70
C ALA A 875 -30.38 9.64 10.60
N LYS A 876 -30.20 8.72 9.64
CA LYS A 876 -29.38 8.95 8.43
C LYS A 876 -29.97 10.08 7.56
N LYS A 877 -31.30 10.16 7.42
CA LYS A 877 -32.00 11.27 6.75
C LYS A 877 -31.70 12.61 7.44
N ILE A 878 -31.68 12.67 8.77
CA ILE A 878 -31.26 13.88 9.52
C ILE A 878 -29.78 14.20 9.31
N GLN A 879 -28.87 13.23 9.35
CA GLN A 879 -27.43 13.44 9.06
C GLN A 879 -27.18 14.04 7.67
N LEU A 880 -28.04 13.71 6.69
CA LEU A 880 -27.94 14.21 5.31
C LEU A 880 -28.68 15.55 5.08
N LEU A 881 -29.78 15.82 5.79
CA LEU A 881 -30.52 17.09 5.68
C LEU A 881 -29.87 18.23 6.47
N TYR A 882 -29.29 17.91 7.63
CA TYR A 882 -28.78 18.88 8.60
C TYR A 882 -27.29 18.66 8.85
N PRO A 883 -26.40 19.20 7.98
CA PRO A 883 -24.97 19.20 8.25
C PRO A 883 -24.62 19.86 9.58
N GLY A 884 -23.42 19.58 10.07
CA GLY A 884 -22.98 20.08 11.37
C GLY A 884 -23.59 19.28 12.51
N TRP A 885 -24.78 19.65 13.00
CA TRP A 885 -25.39 19.02 14.18
C TRP A 885 -26.01 17.63 13.92
N GLY A 886 -26.38 17.33 12.66
CA GLY A 886 -27.11 16.10 12.32
C GLY A 886 -26.30 14.80 12.51
N SER A 887 -24.96 14.84 12.44
CA SER A 887 -24.11 13.68 12.76
C SER A 887 -24.14 13.35 14.25
N TYR A 888 -23.91 14.35 15.12
CA TYR A 888 -24.01 14.21 16.58
C TYR A 888 -25.39 13.70 17.01
N PHE A 889 -26.46 14.28 16.44
CA PHE A 889 -27.84 13.84 16.66
C PHE A 889 -28.02 12.39 16.21
N ALA A 890 -27.57 12.02 15.00
CA ALA A 890 -27.71 10.67 14.49
C ALA A 890 -26.98 9.66 15.39
N THR A 891 -25.71 9.92 15.76
CA THR A 891 -24.92 9.06 16.65
C THR A 891 -25.57 8.91 18.03
N MET A 892 -26.09 9.98 18.63
CA MET A 892 -26.87 9.92 19.88
C MET A 892 -28.11 9.03 19.76
N ILE A 893 -28.87 9.16 18.67
CA ILE A 893 -30.08 8.36 18.42
C ILE A 893 -29.72 6.89 18.13
N VAL A 894 -28.68 6.59 17.34
CA VAL A 894 -28.24 5.22 17.10
C VAL A 894 -27.78 4.56 18.42
N SER A 895 -27.10 5.29 19.31
CA SER A 895 -26.77 4.81 20.66
C SER A 895 -28.03 4.41 21.47
N VAL A 896 -29.10 5.21 21.41
CA VAL A 896 -30.40 4.85 22.01
C VAL A 896 -30.99 3.58 21.37
N VAL A 897 -30.90 3.44 20.03
CA VAL A 897 -31.32 2.22 19.32
C VAL A 897 -30.54 0.99 19.78
N ILE A 898 -29.22 1.11 20.02
CA ILE A 898 -28.37 0.03 20.53
C ILE A 898 -28.88 -0.47 21.88
N PHE A 899 -29.06 0.41 22.87
CA PHE A 899 -29.57 0.03 24.19
C PHE A 899 -30.97 -0.61 24.10
N ASN A 900 -31.88 -0.02 23.31
CA ASN A 900 -33.24 -0.55 23.12
C ASN A 900 -33.25 -1.92 22.41
N GLN A 901 -32.29 -2.20 21.53
CA GLN A 901 -32.14 -3.48 20.82
C GLN A 901 -31.42 -4.55 21.65
N LEU A 902 -30.63 -4.18 22.66
CA LEU A 902 -30.10 -5.09 23.68
C LEU A 902 -31.17 -5.47 24.72
N ILE A 903 -31.93 -4.48 25.22
CA ILE A 903 -32.89 -4.64 26.33
C ILE A 903 -34.24 -5.20 25.85
N GLY A 904 -34.75 -4.73 24.71
CA GLY A 904 -36.10 -5.04 24.23
C GLY A 904 -36.36 -6.52 23.91
N PRO A 905 -35.51 -7.23 23.15
CA PRO A 905 -35.77 -8.61 22.76
C PRO A 905 -35.79 -9.62 23.92
N PRO A 906 -34.91 -9.54 24.95
CA PRO A 906 -35.04 -10.31 26.18
C PRO A 906 -36.34 -10.04 26.95
N LEU A 907 -36.76 -8.78 27.08
CA LEU A 907 -38.01 -8.42 27.77
C LEU A 907 -39.25 -8.87 26.99
N LEU A 908 -39.23 -8.79 25.65
CA LEU A 908 -40.26 -9.36 24.79
C LEU A 908 -40.37 -10.88 24.96
N ARG A 909 -39.23 -11.59 24.97
CA ARG A 909 -39.16 -13.04 25.23
C ARG A 909 -39.71 -13.38 26.62
N MET A 910 -39.47 -12.52 27.62
CA MET A 910 -39.99 -12.68 28.98
C MET A 910 -41.51 -12.48 29.06
N VAL A 911 -42.06 -11.41 28.47
CA VAL A 911 -43.51 -11.15 28.54
C VAL A 911 -44.33 -12.16 27.74
N LEU A 912 -43.85 -12.60 26.57
CA LEU A 912 -44.53 -13.64 25.80
C LEU A 912 -44.60 -14.98 26.57
N ARG A 913 -43.59 -15.28 27.40
CA ARG A 913 -43.61 -16.45 28.31
C ARG A 913 -44.57 -16.23 29.49
N TYR A 914 -44.56 -15.03 30.08
CA TYR A 914 -45.42 -14.67 31.21
C TYR A 914 -46.92 -14.67 30.87
N VAL A 915 -47.28 -14.17 29.69
CA VAL A 915 -48.67 -14.15 29.19
C VAL A 915 -49.15 -15.56 28.74
N GLY A 916 -48.23 -16.48 28.47
CA GLY A 916 -48.55 -17.84 28.02
C GLY A 916 -48.77 -17.98 26.51
N ASP A 917 -48.58 -16.92 25.73
CA ASP A 917 -48.66 -16.93 24.26
C ASP A 917 -47.53 -17.76 23.61
N CYS A 918 -46.41 -17.99 24.32
CA CYS A 918 -45.34 -18.90 23.89
C CYS A 918 -45.83 -20.35 23.76
N ARG A 919 -45.69 -20.96 22.58
CA ARG A 919 -45.66 -22.42 22.47
C ARG A 919 -44.41 -22.93 23.20
N GLN A 920 -44.54 -23.88 24.11
CA GLN A 920 -43.36 -24.61 24.60
C GLN A 920 -42.74 -25.35 23.41
N LYS A 921 -41.42 -25.20 23.23
CA LYS A 921 -40.69 -25.64 22.03
C LYS A 921 -40.77 -27.17 21.92
N GLU A 922 -41.40 -27.68 20.84
CA GLU A 922 -41.50 -29.12 20.56
C GLU A 922 -40.09 -29.70 20.32
N ASN A 923 -39.54 -30.37 21.33
CA ASN A 923 -38.24 -31.05 21.21
C ASN A 923 -38.44 -32.43 20.59
N GLY A 924 -38.44 -32.46 19.25
CA GLY A 924 -38.52 -33.68 18.47
C GLY A 924 -39.94 -34.22 18.31
N LYS A 925 -40.44 -34.23 17.08
CA LYS A 925 -41.61 -35.05 16.73
C LYS A 925 -41.15 -36.48 16.49
N VAL A 926 -41.61 -37.39 17.34
CA VAL A 926 -41.74 -38.82 16.99
C VAL A 926 -43.14 -39.02 16.43
N ASP A 927 -43.29 -39.66 15.27
CA ASP A 927 -44.56 -39.68 14.53
C ASP A 927 -45.62 -40.56 15.21
N GLY A 928 -46.51 -39.91 15.98
CA GLY A 928 -47.84 -40.40 16.32
C GLY A 928 -47.90 -41.63 17.23
N LEU A 929 -46.83 -41.92 17.98
CA LEU A 929 -46.79 -43.08 18.87
C LEU A 929 -47.69 -42.90 20.10
N ARG A 930 -48.47 -43.94 20.41
CA ARG A 930 -49.39 -43.98 21.55
C ARG A 930 -48.82 -44.78 22.70
N ALA A 931 -48.76 -44.15 23.87
CA ALA A 931 -48.30 -44.76 25.11
C ALA A 931 -49.43 -44.80 26.16
N LEU A 932 -49.52 -45.88 26.93
CA LEU A 932 -50.37 -45.95 28.12
C LEU A 932 -49.49 -46.06 29.36
N ILE A 933 -49.50 -45.04 30.21
CA ILE A 933 -48.76 -45.03 31.49
C ILE A 933 -49.70 -45.54 32.59
N ILE A 934 -49.28 -46.55 33.34
CA ILE A 934 -50.05 -47.21 34.40
C ILE A 934 -49.31 -47.04 35.72
N GLY A 935 -50.01 -46.60 36.76
CA GLY A 935 -49.47 -46.46 38.12
C GLY A 935 -50.58 -46.44 39.16
N ASP A 936 -50.21 -46.19 40.41
CA ASP A 936 -51.12 -46.05 41.54
C ASP A 936 -51.11 -44.62 42.10
N ASP A 937 -52.10 -44.31 42.95
CA ASP A 937 -52.25 -42.96 43.54
C ASP A 937 -51.00 -42.46 44.26
N LYS A 938 -50.23 -43.34 44.91
CA LYS A 938 -48.95 -42.98 45.56
C LYS A 938 -47.89 -42.46 44.59
N ARG A 939 -47.95 -42.85 43.31
CA ARG A 939 -47.07 -42.38 42.24
C ARG A 939 -47.75 -41.45 41.22
N LEU A 940 -48.96 -40.96 41.51
CA LEU A 940 -49.71 -40.02 40.64
C LEU A 940 -48.88 -38.80 40.18
N VAL A 941 -48.01 -38.26 41.04
CA VAL A 941 -47.09 -37.16 40.69
C VAL A 941 -46.03 -37.61 39.68
N VAL A 942 -45.47 -38.81 39.86
CA VAL A 942 -44.48 -39.41 38.95
C VAL A 942 -45.13 -39.69 37.59
N VAL A 943 -46.29 -40.35 37.57
CA VAL A 943 -47.08 -40.64 36.37
C VAL A 943 -47.42 -39.37 35.59
N ASN A 944 -47.92 -38.32 36.26
CA ASN A 944 -48.19 -37.04 35.59
C ASN A 944 -46.92 -36.36 35.07
N SER A 945 -45.79 -36.47 35.77
CA SER A 945 -44.51 -35.95 35.29
C SER A 945 -44.00 -36.69 34.05
N ALA A 946 -44.13 -38.03 34.01
CA ALA A 946 -43.79 -38.86 32.85
C ALA A 946 -44.71 -38.57 31.66
N LYS A 947 -46.03 -38.48 31.88
CA LYS A 947 -47.04 -38.09 30.88
C LYS A 947 -46.71 -36.73 30.25
N ARG A 948 -46.31 -35.75 31.07
CA ARG A 948 -45.91 -34.42 30.59
C ARG A 948 -44.63 -34.48 29.76
N ARG A 949 -43.62 -35.26 30.18
CA ARG A 949 -42.36 -35.41 29.44
C ARG A 949 -42.55 -36.14 28.10
N MET A 950 -43.26 -37.28 28.08
CA MET A 950 -43.60 -37.98 26.83
C MET A 950 -44.35 -37.10 25.83
N LYS A 951 -45.31 -36.29 26.30
CA LYS A 951 -46.05 -35.34 25.44
C LYS A 951 -45.16 -34.23 24.89
N ASN A 952 -44.13 -33.80 25.61
CA ASN A 952 -43.15 -32.83 25.10
C ASN A 952 -42.27 -33.40 23.97
N CYS A 953 -42.12 -34.73 23.92
CA CYS A 953 -41.38 -35.48 22.89
C CYS A 953 -42.28 -36.02 21.75
N GLY A 954 -43.47 -35.42 21.57
CA GLY A 954 -44.37 -35.71 20.44
C GLY A 954 -45.24 -36.97 20.55
N TRP A 955 -45.19 -37.71 21.66
CA TRP A 955 -46.05 -38.88 21.88
C TRP A 955 -47.51 -38.46 22.19
N GLU A 956 -48.44 -39.42 22.04
CA GLU A 956 -49.79 -39.37 22.63
C GLU A 956 -49.85 -40.24 23.91
N PRO A 957 -49.42 -39.74 25.10
CA PRO A 957 -49.46 -40.49 26.34
C PRO A 957 -50.81 -40.38 27.06
N PHE A 958 -51.49 -41.51 27.17
CA PHE A 958 -52.60 -41.73 28.09
C PHE A 958 -52.06 -42.14 29.47
N SER A 959 -52.87 -41.96 30.51
CA SER A 959 -52.48 -42.34 31.88
C SER A 959 -53.66 -42.94 32.63
N PHE A 960 -53.46 -44.15 33.15
CA PHE A 960 -54.41 -44.82 34.03
C PHE A 960 -53.80 -44.89 35.43
N CYS A 961 -54.51 -44.40 36.44
CA CYS A 961 -54.11 -44.48 37.83
C CYS A 961 -55.19 -45.29 38.57
N MET A 962 -54.79 -46.41 39.15
CA MET A 962 -55.67 -47.29 39.92
C MET A 962 -55.55 -47.01 41.42
N ALA A 963 -56.67 -47.13 42.13
CA ALA A 963 -56.65 -47.08 43.59
C ALA A 963 -55.87 -48.28 44.15
N MET A 964 -55.19 -48.10 45.28
CA MET A 964 -54.34 -49.17 45.81
C MET A 964 -55.11 -50.43 46.23
N ALA A 965 -56.37 -50.31 46.67
CA ALA A 965 -57.21 -51.46 46.98
C ALA A 965 -57.48 -52.30 45.71
N ASP A 966 -57.88 -51.63 44.63
CA ASP A 966 -58.17 -52.21 43.32
C ASP A 966 -56.91 -52.86 42.70
N ALA A 967 -55.73 -52.29 42.96
CA ALA A 967 -54.44 -52.83 42.53
C ALA A 967 -53.98 -54.08 43.31
N GLU A 968 -54.55 -54.32 44.50
CA GLU A 968 -54.28 -55.51 45.31
C GLU A 968 -55.25 -56.66 45.01
N ASP A 969 -56.50 -56.37 44.58
CA ASP A 969 -57.46 -57.37 44.09
C ASP A 969 -57.18 -57.77 42.62
N ALA A 970 -56.91 -59.06 42.41
CA ALA A 970 -56.62 -59.60 41.09
C ALA A 970 -57.82 -59.64 40.14
N VAL A 971 -59.07 -59.55 40.61
CA VAL A 971 -60.26 -59.50 39.75
C VAL A 971 -60.46 -58.08 39.22
N GLU A 972 -60.46 -57.09 40.12
CA GLU A 972 -60.72 -55.69 39.79
C GLU A 972 -59.58 -55.08 38.96
N MET A 973 -58.32 -55.30 39.35
CA MET A 973 -57.15 -54.92 38.54
C MET A 973 -57.26 -55.47 37.10
N ASN A 974 -57.70 -56.72 36.92
CA ASN A 974 -57.87 -57.31 35.59
C ASN A 974 -59.04 -56.71 34.79
N ALA A 975 -60.10 -56.25 35.44
CA ALA A 975 -61.19 -55.53 34.78
C ALA A 975 -60.73 -54.15 34.30
N GLN A 976 -60.16 -53.36 35.21
CA GLN A 976 -59.68 -52.00 34.95
C GLN A 976 -58.58 -51.94 33.87
N LEU A 977 -57.56 -52.82 33.96
CA LEU A 977 -56.51 -52.91 32.93
C LEU A 977 -57.09 -53.29 31.54
N ARG A 978 -58.11 -54.15 31.50
CA ARG A 978 -58.76 -54.56 30.25
C ARG A 978 -59.61 -53.47 29.63
N GLU A 979 -60.20 -52.59 30.44
CA GLU A 979 -60.89 -51.40 29.96
C GLU A 979 -59.89 -50.35 29.43
N ALA A 980 -58.85 -50.01 30.20
CA ALA A 980 -57.81 -49.07 29.79
C ALA A 980 -57.11 -49.48 28.47
N LEU A 981 -56.82 -50.77 28.29
CA LEU A 981 -56.23 -51.30 27.05
C LEU A 981 -57.16 -51.22 25.84
N LYS A 982 -58.49 -51.26 26.04
CA LYS A 982 -59.50 -51.13 24.97
C LYS A 982 -59.75 -49.68 24.56
N ILE A 983 -59.89 -48.77 25.54
CA ILE A 983 -60.25 -47.36 25.29
C ILE A 983 -59.19 -46.65 24.43
N HIS A 984 -57.92 -47.03 24.54
CA HIS A 984 -56.80 -46.30 23.95
C HIS A 984 -56.16 -46.95 22.71
N GLU A 985 -56.82 -47.94 22.09
CA GLU A 985 -56.30 -48.65 20.91
C GLU A 985 -56.21 -47.74 19.65
N PRO A 986 -55.20 -47.89 18.77
CA PRO A 986 -53.97 -48.68 18.92
C PRO A 986 -53.02 -48.11 19.99
N LEU A 987 -52.29 -48.99 20.67
CA LEU A 987 -51.20 -48.65 21.59
C LEU A 987 -49.89 -49.24 21.04
N ASP A 988 -48.81 -48.47 21.09
CA ASP A 988 -47.46 -48.93 20.69
C ASP A 988 -46.64 -49.38 21.91
N VAL A 989 -46.78 -48.70 23.05
CA VAL A 989 -46.01 -48.95 24.29
C VAL A 989 -46.90 -48.84 25.54
N VAL A 990 -46.63 -49.66 26.55
CA VAL A 990 -47.20 -49.50 27.91
C VAL A 990 -46.06 -49.24 28.90
N VAL A 991 -46.21 -48.26 29.78
CA VAL A 991 -45.22 -47.94 30.83
C VAL A 991 -45.82 -48.22 32.19
N VAL A 992 -45.19 -49.05 33.01
CA VAL A 992 -45.68 -49.46 34.34
C VAL A 992 -44.80 -48.83 35.42
N MET A 993 -45.43 -48.07 36.32
CA MET A 993 -44.79 -47.25 37.35
C MET A 993 -45.55 -47.33 38.68
N MET A 994 -45.82 -48.54 39.17
CA MET A 994 -46.47 -48.77 40.48
C MET A 994 -45.53 -48.39 41.64
N SER A 995 -46.08 -48.21 42.85
CA SER A 995 -45.30 -47.88 44.06
C SER A 995 -44.49 -49.03 44.67
N SER A 996 -44.53 -50.23 44.09
CA SER A 996 -43.75 -51.40 44.52
C SER A 996 -43.51 -52.34 43.35
N ASP A 997 -42.36 -53.02 43.33
CA ASP A 997 -42.03 -53.99 42.27
C ASP A 997 -42.90 -55.25 42.28
N VAL A 998 -43.46 -55.60 43.45
CA VAL A 998 -44.48 -56.65 43.54
C VAL A 998 -45.76 -56.25 42.78
N LEU A 999 -46.14 -54.97 42.82
CA LEU A 999 -47.27 -54.44 42.06
C LEU A 999 -46.93 -54.29 40.57
N ASN A 1000 -45.72 -53.80 40.23
CA ASN A 1000 -45.23 -53.81 38.85
C ASN A 1000 -45.34 -55.22 38.24
N PHE A 1001 -44.85 -56.24 38.94
CA PHE A 1001 -44.87 -57.63 38.49
C PHE A 1001 -46.29 -58.20 38.32
N ARG A 1002 -47.21 -57.89 39.24
CA ARG A 1002 -48.64 -58.24 39.10
C ARG A 1002 -49.26 -57.58 37.87
N VAL A 1003 -49.07 -56.27 37.70
CA VAL A 1003 -49.63 -55.51 36.56
C VAL A 1003 -49.08 -56.03 35.23
N VAL A 1004 -47.77 -56.25 35.10
CA VAL A 1004 -47.15 -56.81 33.87
C VAL A 1004 -47.70 -58.19 33.54
N ARG A 1005 -47.83 -59.08 34.54
CA ARG A 1005 -48.42 -60.43 34.35
C ARG A 1005 -49.90 -60.36 33.96
N SER A 1006 -50.67 -59.44 34.51
CA SER A 1006 -52.06 -59.21 34.15
C SER A 1006 -52.22 -58.63 32.74
N LEU A 1007 -51.40 -57.64 32.37
CA LEU A 1007 -51.34 -57.10 31.00
C LEU A 1007 -51.10 -58.23 29.98
N ALA A 1008 -50.12 -59.11 30.24
CA ALA A 1008 -49.85 -60.26 29.36
C ALA A 1008 -51.04 -61.21 29.21
N HIS A 1009 -51.70 -61.56 30.32
CA HIS A 1009 -52.89 -62.42 30.31
C HIS A 1009 -54.12 -61.77 29.67
N ILE A 1010 -54.20 -60.43 29.67
CA ILE A 1010 -55.24 -59.68 28.97
C ILE A 1010 -54.92 -59.58 27.48
N CYS A 1011 -53.67 -59.32 27.07
CA CYS A 1011 -53.25 -59.26 25.68
C CYS A 1011 -53.50 -60.58 24.93
N THR A 1012 -53.09 -61.71 25.50
CA THR A 1012 -53.39 -63.05 24.95
C THR A 1012 -54.90 -63.31 24.81
N LYS A 1013 -55.71 -62.93 25.82
CA LYS A 1013 -57.18 -62.98 25.76
C LYS A 1013 -57.82 -61.99 24.77
N LEU A 1014 -57.08 -61.01 24.26
CA LEU A 1014 -57.51 -60.05 23.24
C LEU A 1014 -56.98 -60.38 21.84
N LYS A 1015 -56.08 -61.38 21.68
CA LYS A 1015 -55.47 -61.80 20.40
C LYS A 1015 -54.78 -60.65 19.65
N ARG A 1016 -53.84 -59.96 20.30
CA ARG A 1016 -53.16 -58.77 19.76
C ARG A 1016 -51.88 -59.17 19.00
N ILE A 1017 -52.05 -59.39 17.69
CA ILE A 1017 -51.04 -59.71 16.64
C ILE A 1017 -49.91 -58.65 16.44
N LYS A 1018 -49.58 -57.86 17.46
CA LYS A 1018 -48.48 -56.89 17.49
C LYS A 1018 -47.83 -56.92 18.86
N ILE A 1019 -46.52 -57.17 18.86
CA ILE A 1019 -45.62 -57.10 20.00
C ILE A 1019 -45.82 -55.76 20.72
N LEU A 1020 -46.36 -55.82 21.94
CA LEU A 1020 -46.58 -54.67 22.80
C LEU A 1020 -45.39 -54.55 23.75
N ARG A 1021 -44.51 -53.56 23.53
CA ARG A 1021 -43.38 -53.32 24.44
C ARG A 1021 -43.91 -52.76 25.76
N ILE A 1022 -43.60 -53.44 26.86
CA ILE A 1022 -43.93 -53.01 28.23
C ILE A 1022 -42.64 -52.52 28.88
N VAL A 1023 -42.65 -51.30 29.41
CA VAL A 1023 -41.48 -50.68 30.02
C VAL A 1023 -41.73 -50.46 31.51
N VAL A 1024 -40.87 -51.00 32.37
CA VAL A 1024 -41.11 -51.09 33.82
C VAL A 1024 -40.08 -50.27 34.58
N ASN A 1025 -40.53 -49.36 35.43
CA ASN A 1025 -39.67 -48.58 36.33
C ASN A 1025 -39.56 -49.26 37.70
N VAL A 1026 -38.35 -49.72 38.03
CA VAL A 1026 -38.04 -50.42 39.29
C VAL A 1026 -38.06 -49.46 40.49
N VAL A 1027 -38.33 -49.96 41.70
CA VAL A 1027 -38.65 -49.14 42.89
C VAL A 1027 -37.82 -49.48 44.13
N GLY A 1028 -37.53 -50.76 44.39
CA GLY A 1028 -36.86 -51.22 45.61
C GLY A 1028 -35.32 -51.18 45.58
N ASP A 1029 -34.70 -51.38 46.74
CA ASP A 1029 -33.25 -51.55 46.96
C ASP A 1029 -32.93 -52.99 47.47
N ASP A 1030 -33.88 -53.91 47.37
CA ASP A 1030 -33.90 -55.17 48.12
C ASP A 1030 -32.86 -56.18 47.60
N GLY A 1031 -31.61 -56.06 48.07
CA GLY A 1031 -30.40 -56.76 47.60
C GLY A 1031 -30.35 -58.30 47.66
N GLU A 1032 -31.46 -58.98 47.93
CA GLU A 1032 -31.60 -60.45 47.78
C GLU A 1032 -32.60 -60.83 46.67
N ALA A 1033 -33.43 -59.90 46.20
CA ALA A 1033 -34.44 -60.14 45.17
C ALA A 1033 -34.09 -59.36 43.89
N GLY A 1034 -33.36 -60.01 42.97
CA GLY A 1034 -33.02 -59.46 41.66
C GLY A 1034 -34.24 -59.24 40.76
N TRP A 1035 -35.05 -58.21 41.04
CA TRP A 1035 -36.28 -57.91 40.32
C TRP A 1035 -36.01 -57.61 38.84
N ALA A 1036 -34.94 -56.88 38.52
CA ALA A 1036 -34.51 -56.67 37.13
C ALA A 1036 -34.28 -57.99 36.37
N SER A 1037 -33.60 -58.97 36.99
CA SER A 1037 -33.44 -60.30 36.39
C SER A 1037 -34.75 -61.10 36.32
N ARG A 1038 -35.69 -60.92 37.27
CA ARG A 1038 -37.02 -61.57 37.22
C ARG A 1038 -37.95 -61.00 36.16
N PHE A 1039 -37.84 -59.70 35.86
CA PHE A 1039 -38.53 -59.07 34.72
C PHE A 1039 -37.90 -59.48 33.39
N ALA A 1040 -36.56 -59.57 33.33
CA ALA A 1040 -35.85 -60.07 32.14
C ALA A 1040 -36.05 -61.59 31.90
N SER A 1041 -36.25 -62.38 32.96
CA SER A 1041 -36.56 -63.82 32.88
C SER A 1041 -38.06 -64.12 32.84
N MET A 1042 -38.91 -63.13 32.52
CA MET A 1042 -40.35 -63.32 32.43
C MET A 1042 -40.67 -64.05 31.12
N PRO A 1043 -41.41 -65.18 31.14
CA PRO A 1043 -41.31 -66.19 30.08
C PRO A 1043 -41.89 -65.75 28.73
N THR A 1044 -41.02 -65.61 27.73
CA THR A 1044 -41.36 -65.44 26.31
C THR A 1044 -41.69 -66.78 25.64
N HIS A 1045 -42.50 -67.63 26.27
CA HIS A 1045 -42.79 -68.99 25.78
C HIS A 1045 -43.76 -68.99 24.59
N GLU A 1046 -43.35 -69.68 23.52
CA GLU A 1046 -43.99 -69.64 22.19
C GLU A 1046 -45.40 -70.25 22.16
N GLU A 1047 -45.76 -71.16 23.09
CA GLU A 1047 -47.04 -71.87 23.10
C GLU A 1047 -48.29 -70.96 23.15
N HIS A 1048 -48.15 -69.69 23.54
CA HIS A 1048 -49.27 -68.72 23.61
C HIS A 1048 -49.11 -67.49 22.70
N GLY A 1049 -48.21 -67.54 21.72
CA GLY A 1049 -48.43 -66.91 20.40
C GLY A 1049 -48.66 -65.40 20.31
N ASP A 1050 -48.09 -64.59 21.20
CA ASP A 1050 -47.85 -63.14 21.00
C ASP A 1050 -46.67 -62.73 21.90
N ALA A 1051 -45.55 -62.26 21.32
CA ALA A 1051 -44.38 -61.90 22.12
C ALA A 1051 -44.58 -60.56 22.86
N ILE A 1052 -44.17 -60.51 24.12
CA ILE A 1052 -44.20 -59.32 24.97
C ILE A 1052 -42.77 -59.00 25.38
N ASP A 1053 -42.32 -57.82 24.97
CA ASP A 1053 -40.96 -57.32 25.17
C ASP A 1053 -40.94 -56.44 26.44
N VAL A 1054 -40.36 -56.96 27.52
CA VAL A 1054 -40.32 -56.31 28.84
C VAL A 1054 -38.98 -55.60 29.02
N VAL A 1055 -38.98 -54.28 28.84
CA VAL A 1055 -37.80 -53.43 29.04
C VAL A 1055 -37.80 -52.92 30.49
N VAL A 1056 -36.78 -53.32 31.25
CA VAL A 1056 -36.54 -52.83 32.62
C VAL A 1056 -35.75 -51.53 32.55
N VAL A 1057 -36.12 -50.53 33.35
CA VAL A 1057 -35.34 -49.29 33.53
C VAL A 1057 -35.13 -49.03 35.02
N ASP A 1058 -33.91 -48.61 35.36
CA ASP A 1058 -33.50 -48.37 36.74
C ASP A 1058 -34.33 -47.24 37.39
N ARG A 1059 -34.43 -47.30 38.71
CA ARG A 1059 -35.03 -46.28 39.58
C ARG A 1059 -34.34 -44.92 39.44
N HIS A 1060 -33.03 -44.91 39.15
CA HIS A 1060 -32.21 -43.70 39.03
C HIS A 1060 -32.03 -43.18 37.60
N GLU A 1061 -32.40 -43.95 36.58
CA GLU A 1061 -32.28 -43.53 35.18
C GLU A 1061 -33.34 -42.49 34.81
N ALA A 1062 -32.94 -41.50 34.01
CA ALA A 1062 -33.84 -40.44 33.59
C ALA A 1062 -34.97 -40.98 32.69
N THR A 1063 -36.16 -40.38 32.78
CA THR A 1063 -37.26 -40.66 31.85
C THR A 1063 -36.93 -40.41 30.38
N ASP A 1064 -35.82 -39.75 30.10
CA ASP A 1064 -35.36 -39.53 28.73
C ASP A 1064 -34.88 -40.85 28.12
N MET A 1065 -34.25 -41.75 28.91
CA MET A 1065 -33.93 -43.11 28.47
C MET A 1065 -35.21 -43.98 28.31
N LEU A 1066 -36.22 -43.80 29.16
CA LEU A 1066 -37.55 -44.39 28.95
C LEU A 1066 -38.17 -43.98 27.60
N ILE A 1067 -37.88 -42.77 27.12
CA ILE A 1067 -38.39 -42.24 25.84
C ILE A 1067 -37.55 -42.74 24.66
N GLU A 1068 -36.22 -42.83 24.80
CA GLU A 1068 -35.34 -43.39 23.77
C GLU A 1068 -35.58 -44.90 23.57
N LEU A 1069 -35.63 -45.69 24.65
CA LEU A 1069 -35.91 -47.14 24.59
C LEU A 1069 -37.30 -47.43 24.00
N ALA A 1070 -38.29 -46.57 24.26
CA ALA A 1070 -39.61 -46.65 23.65
C ALA A 1070 -39.59 -46.29 22.15
N ALA A 1071 -38.75 -45.32 21.73
CA ALA A 1071 -38.59 -44.96 20.31
C ALA A 1071 -37.81 -46.01 19.50
N CYS A 1072 -36.77 -46.61 20.08
CA CYS A 1072 -35.93 -47.63 19.42
C CYS A 1072 -36.69 -48.90 19.02
N GLY A 1073 -37.77 -49.27 19.72
CA GLY A 1073 -38.55 -50.48 19.41
C GLY A 1073 -39.10 -50.53 17.99
N LYS A 1074 -39.43 -49.38 17.40
CA LYS A 1074 -40.00 -49.31 16.03
C LYS A 1074 -38.98 -49.63 14.94
N LEU A 1075 -37.67 -49.44 15.19
CA LEU A 1075 -36.59 -49.73 14.24
C LEU A 1075 -36.29 -51.22 14.11
N ILE A 1076 -36.63 -52.02 15.13
CA ILE A 1076 -36.46 -53.49 15.10
C ILE A 1076 -37.65 -54.12 14.38
N ASN A 1077 -38.88 -53.84 14.82
CA ASN A 1077 -40.10 -54.43 14.24
C ASN A 1077 -40.38 -54.04 12.77
N GLN A 1078 -39.69 -53.04 12.20
CA GLN A 1078 -39.75 -52.77 10.75
C GLN A 1078 -38.91 -53.73 9.90
N LYS A 1079 -38.02 -54.54 10.51
CA LYS A 1079 -37.04 -55.36 9.78
C LYS A 1079 -37.52 -56.77 9.45
N GLU A 1080 -38.57 -57.26 10.09
CA GLU A 1080 -39.06 -58.65 9.96
C GLU A 1080 -40.34 -58.79 9.14
N VAL A 1081 -41.05 -57.70 8.82
CA VAL A 1081 -42.24 -57.73 7.95
C VAL A 1081 -41.82 -57.66 6.48
N GLY A 1082 -41.15 -58.72 6.02
CA GLY A 1082 -40.58 -58.83 4.67
C GLY A 1082 -40.60 -60.26 4.11
N SER A 1083 -41.80 -60.78 3.81
CA SER A 1083 -41.96 -62.10 3.18
C SER A 1083 -41.44 -62.12 1.72
N PRO A 1084 -40.68 -63.14 1.28
CA PRO A 1084 -39.96 -63.11 0.01
C PRO A 1084 -40.76 -63.62 -1.21
N ARG A 1085 -40.57 -62.94 -2.35
CA ARG A 1085 -40.74 -63.37 -3.77
C ARG A 1085 -40.62 -62.12 -4.67
N ALA A 1086 -40.04 -62.15 -5.88
CA ALA A 1086 -39.23 -63.15 -6.57
C ALA A 1086 -38.34 -62.46 -7.65
N ASP A 1087 -37.53 -63.24 -8.34
CA ASP A 1087 -36.94 -62.98 -9.68
C ASP A 1087 -36.04 -61.74 -9.87
N THR A 1088 -34.71 -61.94 -9.78
CA THR A 1088 -33.84 -62.04 -10.98
C THR A 1088 -32.62 -62.92 -10.70
N GLN A 1089 -32.06 -63.49 -11.76
CA GLN A 1089 -31.17 -64.65 -11.76
C GLN A 1089 -29.72 -64.35 -11.32
N ASP A 1090 -29.13 -65.35 -10.64
CA ASP A 1090 -27.86 -66.03 -10.94
C ASP A 1090 -26.73 -65.25 -11.65
N GLU A 1091 -25.54 -65.18 -11.02
CA GLU A 1091 -24.29 -65.81 -11.50
C GLU A 1091 -23.14 -65.72 -10.45
N ASP A 1092 -22.34 -66.79 -10.38
CA ASP A 1092 -20.95 -66.99 -9.93
C ASP A 1092 -20.46 -66.91 -8.44
N GLU A 1093 -20.18 -68.14 -7.92
CA GLU A 1093 -18.94 -68.67 -7.28
C GLU A 1093 -18.48 -68.38 -5.81
N ASP A 1094 -18.21 -69.51 -5.13
CA ASP A 1094 -17.13 -69.88 -4.17
C ASP A 1094 -17.04 -69.42 -2.69
N ASP A 1095 -17.62 -70.27 -1.82
CA ASP A 1095 -16.94 -71.14 -0.81
C ASP A 1095 -16.39 -70.67 0.57
N SER A 1096 -16.49 -71.60 1.53
CA SER A 1096 -15.78 -71.75 2.83
C SER A 1096 -16.12 -70.89 4.08
N ASP A 1097 -17.09 -71.39 4.85
CA ASP A 1097 -17.05 -71.74 6.30
C ASP A 1097 -16.47 -70.83 7.44
N GLU A 1098 -17.26 -70.80 8.53
CA GLU A 1098 -16.97 -70.55 9.96
C GLU A 1098 -16.72 -69.12 10.54
N GLU A 1099 -16.94 -69.03 11.86
CA GLU A 1099 -16.85 -67.87 12.79
C GLU A 1099 -17.59 -66.56 12.44
N CYS A 1100 -18.93 -66.56 12.60
CA CYS A 1100 -19.80 -65.38 12.45
C CYS A 1100 -19.70 -64.37 13.63
N ASN A 1101 -18.51 -63.81 13.88
CA ASN A 1101 -18.23 -62.88 14.99
C ASN A 1101 -18.58 -61.41 14.63
N VAL A 1102 -19.86 -61.15 14.34
CA VAL A 1102 -20.32 -59.87 13.74
C VAL A 1102 -20.40 -58.73 14.77
N LYS A 1103 -19.33 -57.94 14.84
CA LYS A 1103 -19.36 -56.60 15.46
C LYS A 1103 -20.36 -55.69 14.73
N ILE A 1104 -21.49 -55.40 15.38
CA ILE A 1104 -22.50 -54.45 14.86
C ILE A 1104 -21.92 -53.03 14.84
N LYS A 1105 -21.41 -52.63 13.67
CA LYS A 1105 -20.72 -51.35 13.45
C LYS A 1105 -21.74 -50.21 13.26
N MET A 1106 -22.33 -49.73 14.35
CA MET A 1106 -23.31 -48.64 14.32
C MET A 1106 -22.75 -47.36 13.66
N SER A 1107 -23.27 -47.02 12.49
CA SER A 1107 -22.94 -45.78 11.77
C SER A 1107 -23.76 -44.61 12.30
N LEU A 1108 -23.25 -43.96 13.36
CA LEU A 1108 -23.85 -42.75 13.93
C LEU A 1108 -23.74 -41.56 12.96
N SER A 1109 -24.90 -41.04 12.56
CA SER A 1109 -25.04 -39.84 11.72
C SER A 1109 -24.31 -38.63 12.32
N MET A 1110 -23.72 -37.81 11.44
CA MET A 1110 -22.85 -36.68 11.84
C MET A 1110 -23.54 -35.68 12.78
N LYS A 1111 -24.86 -35.48 12.65
CA LYS A 1111 -25.67 -34.65 13.57
C LYS A 1111 -25.72 -35.19 14.99
N MET A 1112 -25.66 -36.51 15.17
CA MET A 1112 -25.78 -37.15 16.48
C MET A 1112 -24.46 -37.07 17.27
N ARG A 1113 -23.31 -37.05 16.57
CA ARG A 1113 -22.02 -36.70 17.18
C ARG A 1113 -21.97 -35.24 17.68
N GLN A 1114 -22.66 -34.32 17.01
CA GLN A 1114 -22.80 -32.93 17.47
C GLN A 1114 -23.73 -32.76 18.68
N MET A 1115 -24.55 -33.77 19.02
CA MET A 1115 -25.37 -33.76 20.24
C MET A 1115 -24.67 -34.41 21.43
N MET A 1116 -23.70 -35.31 21.22
CA MET A 1116 -22.86 -35.91 22.27
C MET A 1116 -21.56 -35.12 22.55
N TRP A 1117 -21.54 -33.84 22.18
CA TRP A 1117 -20.45 -32.89 22.49
C TRP A 1117 -21.02 -31.58 23.10
N VAL A 1118 -22.24 -31.69 23.66
CA VAL A 1118 -22.99 -30.69 24.44
C VAL A 1118 -23.22 -31.29 25.82
#